data_AF-A0A2G6FGY2-F1
#
_entry.id   AF-A0A2G6FGY2-F1
#
_cell.length_a   1.000
_cell.length_b   1.000
_cell.length_c   1.000
_cell.angle_alpha   90.00
_cell.angle_beta   90.00
_cell.angle_gamma   90.00
#
_symmetry.space_group_name_H-M   'P 1'
#
loop_
_entity.id
_entity.type
_entity.pdbx_description
1 polymer ?
#
loop_
_entity_poly.entity_id
_entity_poly.type
_entity_poly.pdbx_seq_one_letter_code
_entity_poly.pdbx_strand_id
1 'polypeptide(L)'
;MDEILMKKKNIETVKTIKGDQDPYDIAYLLGWRHDKLRNLIFHCYKTPDLVQNARRFYESLEFNEAVRILKQLLPHTIAANVLDIGCGNGIACYALARKGYIVTGIDSSTGRIAGINAAKQLIGLDNTNFNIEYSSGENLNFKDSSFDIVWLRETLHHIKNLKGFMEEVRRILKISGIMCCFRDHVIWNDEQKQHFFDSHPFNHITKDEGCYRLEEYLEAFQSAGFKMEYVLDPVSSIINTYPAPYQAGLKFDYDAAKQRKKGNDLFSFFARKTEPEKIKQSPASAQIFSYPQRNYTEDIFTDTYQKAKSLAVKNRFHEAIEELIRIDELDAPLKNKALHLKNELISYLPVRTKPELCLSTIKSFFHDSEIAPDILVLGDSVMDTVSNLDDNKTNLRRMILKRKIKKHSRIRFINHAGYNPCVFWLILNVIKIFVQKPKQIILPINLRSFSSCWALHPFHHKTDTIKELRDYLLSIGIKVECLLSDTRLPYKEYLDTNEKFYNSKEKSLSILEHMLSQKGKVDQKDRYKTFFEFHYTPPINSDNRNLIFLQKFFKLASEIGISVYSYLTPINFQAGEKYAGAKFLPAVQGNTAFLLKHLPSCNTNDIIVHDFSVALPANHFIHPNESAEHLNYLGRKFLANKITTAMIL
;
A
#
# COMPACT_ATOMS: atom_id res chain seq x y z
N MET A 1 -8.38 28.80 15.67
CA MET A 1 -9.81 28.41 15.70
C MET A 1 -10.73 29.60 15.99
N ASP A 2 -10.28 30.61 16.73
CA ASP A 2 -11.10 31.73 17.24
C ASP A 2 -11.70 32.73 16.24
N GLU A 3 -11.21 32.87 15.01
CA GLU A 3 -11.80 33.81 14.02
C GLU A 3 -12.87 33.18 13.11
N ILE A 4 -13.06 31.86 13.16
CA ILE A 4 -13.74 31.13 12.08
C ILE A 4 -15.28 31.11 12.21
N LEU A 5 -15.84 31.36 13.39
CA LEU A 5 -17.28 31.16 13.67
C LEU A 5 -18.12 32.45 13.84
N MET A 6 -17.50 33.64 13.79
CA MET A 6 -18.20 34.92 14.02
C MET A 6 -19.09 35.42 12.86
N LYS A 7 -19.26 34.67 11.77
CA LYS A 7 -20.17 35.07 10.67
C LYS A 7 -21.27 34.04 10.44
N LYS A 8 -22.38 34.23 11.17
CA LYS A 8 -23.71 33.58 11.04
C LYS A 8 -24.33 33.53 9.62
N LYS A 9 -23.64 33.93 8.55
CA LYS A 9 -24.27 34.20 7.24
C LYS A 9 -24.10 33.15 6.14
N ASN A 10 -23.40 32.03 6.35
CA ASN A 10 -23.17 31.05 5.28
C ASN A 10 -23.65 29.61 5.57
N ILE A 11 -24.45 29.39 6.62
CA ILE A 11 -25.10 28.08 6.90
C ILE A 11 -26.62 28.20 6.66
N GLU A 12 -27.04 28.97 5.66
CA GLU A 12 -28.46 29.12 5.28
C GLU A 12 -28.93 28.14 4.18
N THR A 13 -28.08 27.21 3.74
CA THR A 13 -28.50 26.08 2.89
C THR A 13 -28.73 24.81 3.70
N VAL A 14 -29.56 24.89 4.74
CA VAL A 14 -30.21 23.72 5.35
C VAL A 14 -31.70 23.81 5.07
N LYS A 15 -32.08 23.69 3.79
CA LYS A 15 -33.46 23.38 3.41
C LYS A 15 -33.51 21.90 3.04
N THR A 16 -34.39 21.18 3.73
CA THR A 16 -34.79 19.77 3.59
C THR A 16 -33.84 18.70 4.14
N ILE A 17 -33.83 18.54 5.48
CA ILE A 17 -33.63 17.23 6.10
C ILE A 17 -34.89 16.42 5.79
N LYS A 18 -34.78 15.36 4.96
CA LYS A 18 -35.86 14.36 4.83
C LYS A 18 -35.86 13.53 6.12
N GLY A 19 -37.04 13.31 6.70
CA GLY A 19 -37.21 12.71 8.04
C GLY A 19 -36.63 11.31 8.30
N ASP A 20 -36.08 10.64 7.29
CA ASP A 20 -35.52 9.29 7.37
C ASP A 20 -33.97 9.23 7.36
N GLN A 21 -33.29 10.37 7.41
CA GLN A 21 -31.81 10.41 7.37
C GLN A 21 -31.21 10.55 8.77
N ASP A 22 -30.22 9.71 9.07
CA ASP A 22 -29.50 9.72 10.34
C ASP A 22 -28.72 11.04 10.53
N PRO A 23 -28.80 11.70 11.71
CA PRO A 23 -28.19 13.00 11.94
C PRO A 23 -26.66 12.97 11.84
N TYR A 24 -26.01 11.85 12.17
CA TYR A 24 -24.56 11.71 12.07
C TYR A 24 -24.10 11.61 10.62
N ASP A 25 -24.83 10.87 9.78
CA ASP A 25 -24.57 10.82 8.33
C ASP A 25 -24.66 12.22 7.70
N ILE A 26 -25.68 13.00 8.09
CA ILE A 26 -25.84 14.37 7.62
C ILE A 26 -24.65 15.23 8.06
N ALA A 27 -24.31 15.20 9.35
CA ALA A 27 -23.21 15.98 9.92
C ALA A 27 -21.88 15.71 9.20
N TYR A 28 -21.52 14.43 9.04
CA TYR A 28 -20.25 14.04 8.44
C TYR A 28 -20.21 14.27 6.92
N LEU A 29 -21.32 14.09 6.19
CA LEU A 29 -21.38 14.45 4.76
C LEU A 29 -21.23 15.94 4.53
N LEU A 30 -21.88 16.77 5.35
CA LEU A 30 -21.76 18.22 5.29
C LEU A 30 -20.33 18.65 5.63
N GLY A 31 -19.76 18.10 6.71
CA GLY A 31 -18.37 18.34 7.10
C GLY A 31 -17.38 17.95 6.00
N TRP A 32 -17.59 16.81 5.34
CA TRP A 32 -16.70 16.33 4.28
C TRP A 32 -16.73 17.22 3.03
N ARG A 33 -17.91 17.74 2.70
CA ARG A 33 -18.10 18.67 1.56
C ARG A 33 -17.62 20.08 1.85
N HIS A 34 -17.40 20.42 3.12
CA HIS A 34 -16.97 21.75 3.53
C HIS A 34 -15.44 21.80 3.70
N ASP A 35 -14.74 22.61 2.89
CA ASP A 35 -13.28 22.60 2.82
C ASP A 35 -12.57 22.81 4.16
N LYS A 36 -13.13 23.64 5.06
CA LYS A 36 -12.54 23.87 6.39
C LYS A 36 -12.73 22.70 7.38
N LEU A 37 -13.75 21.85 7.17
CA LEU A 37 -14.06 20.71 8.04
C LEU A 37 -13.59 19.38 7.45
N ARG A 38 -13.22 19.37 6.16
CA ARG A 38 -12.78 18.18 5.45
C ARG A 38 -11.61 17.47 6.15
N ASN A 39 -10.61 18.22 6.59
CA ASN A 39 -9.46 17.65 7.32
C ASN A 39 -9.87 17.07 8.68
N LEU A 40 -10.79 17.73 9.40
CA LEU A 40 -11.34 17.20 10.64
C LEU A 40 -12.04 15.86 10.39
N ILE A 41 -12.96 15.79 9.43
CA ILE A 41 -13.65 14.55 9.05
C ILE A 41 -12.68 13.45 8.63
N PHE A 42 -11.62 13.81 7.89
CA PHE A 42 -10.56 12.88 7.51
C PHE A 42 -9.85 12.30 8.74
N HIS A 43 -9.50 13.11 9.73
CA HIS A 43 -8.79 12.68 10.94
C HIS A 43 -9.68 12.02 11.99
N CYS A 44 -10.99 12.27 11.97
CA CYS A 44 -11.98 11.51 12.75
C CYS A 44 -12.35 10.17 12.11
N TYR A 45 -11.80 9.84 10.93
CA TYR A 45 -12.10 8.61 10.17
C TYR A 45 -13.59 8.45 9.84
N LYS A 46 -14.28 9.56 9.53
CA LYS A 46 -15.70 9.60 9.14
C LYS A 46 -15.92 10.02 7.69
N THR A 47 -14.94 9.75 6.82
CA THR A 47 -15.09 9.99 5.38
C THR A 47 -16.10 8.99 4.78
N PRO A 48 -16.65 9.24 3.58
CA PRO A 48 -17.50 8.26 2.89
C PRO A 48 -16.80 6.93 2.55
N ASP A 49 -15.46 6.86 2.58
CA ASP A 49 -14.70 5.62 2.33
C ASP A 49 -14.47 4.85 3.64
N LEU A 50 -15.43 4.01 4.00
CA LEU A 50 -15.40 3.21 5.23
C LEU A 50 -14.18 2.28 5.32
N VAL A 51 -13.80 1.67 4.19
CA VAL A 51 -12.66 0.73 4.15
C VAL A 51 -11.35 1.47 4.42
N GLN A 52 -11.17 2.63 3.79
CA GLN A 52 -9.98 3.45 4.03
C GLN A 52 -9.94 3.98 5.46
N ASN A 53 -11.07 4.42 6.01
CA ASN A 53 -11.18 4.84 7.41
C ASN A 53 -10.71 3.73 8.37
N ALA A 54 -11.21 2.51 8.18
CA ALA A 54 -10.89 1.35 9.02
C ALA A 54 -9.39 0.97 8.96
N ARG A 55 -8.81 0.94 7.75
CA ARG A 55 -7.38 0.66 7.57
C ARG A 55 -6.50 1.76 8.16
N ARG A 56 -6.86 3.03 7.94
CA ARG A 56 -6.12 4.17 8.50
C ARG A 56 -6.14 4.18 10.02
N PHE A 57 -7.28 3.89 10.64
CA PHE A 57 -7.36 3.80 12.10
C PHE A 57 -6.51 2.63 12.63
N TYR A 58 -6.59 1.45 12.01
CA TYR A 58 -5.74 0.30 12.37
C TYR A 58 -4.23 0.60 12.29
N GLU A 59 -3.82 1.41 11.31
CA GLU A 59 -2.42 1.82 11.11
C GLU A 59 -2.02 3.05 11.93
N SER A 60 -2.98 3.73 12.57
CA SER A 60 -2.75 4.99 13.28
C SER A 60 -1.87 4.82 14.52
N LEU A 61 -1.12 5.88 14.85
CA LEU A 61 -0.33 5.92 16.08
C LEU A 61 -1.22 5.94 17.33
N GLU A 62 -2.38 6.60 17.28
CA GLU A 62 -3.34 6.62 18.41
C GLU A 62 -3.82 5.20 18.77
N PHE A 63 -4.22 4.39 17.78
CA PHE A 63 -4.74 3.05 18.03
C PHE A 63 -3.64 2.10 18.51
N ASN A 64 -2.47 2.14 17.86
CA ASN A 64 -1.35 1.28 18.24
C ASN A 64 -0.88 1.57 19.67
N GLU A 65 -0.87 2.83 20.09
CA GLU A 65 -0.51 3.19 21.46
C GLU A 65 -1.58 2.74 22.47
N ALA A 66 -2.86 2.92 22.16
CA ALA A 66 -3.95 2.46 23.01
C ALA A 66 -3.89 0.93 23.23
N VAL A 67 -3.68 0.14 22.18
CA VAL A 67 -3.52 -1.32 22.28
C VAL A 67 -2.25 -1.70 23.05
N ARG A 68 -1.17 -0.90 22.97
CA ARG A 68 0.05 -1.15 23.73
C ARG A 68 -0.19 -1.00 25.24
N ILE A 69 -0.81 0.10 25.67
CA ILE A 69 -1.19 0.32 27.07
C ILE A 69 -2.08 -0.82 27.56
N LEU A 70 -3.09 -1.16 26.75
CA LEU A 70 -4.01 -2.25 27.05
C LEU A 70 -3.28 -3.59 27.27
N LYS A 71 -2.30 -3.92 26.42
CA LYS A 71 -1.48 -5.14 26.59
C LYS A 71 -0.60 -5.10 27.84
N GLN A 72 -0.12 -3.94 28.26
CA GLN A 72 0.61 -3.81 29.53
C GLN A 72 -0.30 -4.06 30.74
N LEU A 73 -1.55 -3.59 30.67
CA LEU A 73 -2.53 -3.80 31.73
C LEU A 73 -3.13 -5.21 31.75
N LEU A 74 -3.09 -5.94 30.63
CA LEU A 74 -3.63 -7.29 30.46
C LEU A 74 -2.66 -8.22 29.66
N PRO A 75 -1.46 -8.56 30.19
CA PRO A 75 -0.36 -9.15 29.43
C PRO A 75 -0.55 -10.59 28.89
N HIS A 76 -1.72 -11.23 29.07
CA HIS A 76 -1.93 -12.64 28.73
C HIS A 76 -3.23 -12.93 27.96
N THR A 77 -3.80 -11.93 27.25
CA THR A 77 -5.12 -12.05 26.63
C THR A 77 -5.10 -11.91 25.10
N ILE A 78 -4.75 -12.99 24.39
CA ILE A 78 -4.69 -12.98 22.90
C ILE A 78 -6.09 -13.11 22.25
N ALA A 79 -7.12 -13.47 23.01
CA ALA A 79 -8.51 -13.60 22.54
C ALA A 79 -9.53 -13.05 23.55
N ALA A 80 -9.23 -11.91 24.18
CA ALA A 80 -10.15 -11.26 25.11
C ALA A 80 -11.44 -10.81 24.40
N ASN A 81 -12.56 -10.90 25.12
CA ASN A 81 -13.86 -10.40 24.67
C ASN A 81 -13.89 -8.89 24.88
N VAL A 82 -14.12 -8.15 23.80
CA VAL A 82 -14.18 -6.69 23.79
C VAL A 82 -15.58 -6.23 23.41
N LEU A 83 -16.14 -5.31 24.20
CA LEU A 83 -17.32 -4.55 23.83
C LEU A 83 -16.91 -3.14 23.40
N ASP A 84 -17.18 -2.77 22.16
CA ASP A 84 -17.00 -1.40 21.63
C ASP A 84 -18.33 -0.64 21.74
N ILE A 85 -18.42 0.31 22.67
CA ILE A 85 -19.65 1.07 22.94
C ILE A 85 -19.60 2.41 22.20
N GLY A 86 -20.62 2.69 21.38
CA GLY A 86 -20.60 3.81 20.44
C GLY A 86 -19.67 3.51 19.26
N CYS A 87 -19.78 2.30 18.70
CA CYS A 87 -18.84 1.80 17.70
C CYS A 87 -18.87 2.61 16.38
N GLY A 88 -19.91 3.43 16.18
CA GLY A 88 -20.08 4.31 15.04
C GLY A 88 -19.98 3.55 13.74
N ASN A 89 -18.90 3.79 12.98
CA ASN A 89 -18.68 3.15 11.69
C ASN A 89 -17.85 1.87 11.76
N GLY A 90 -17.59 1.34 12.96
CA GLY A 90 -16.94 0.06 13.18
C GLY A 90 -15.42 0.06 13.02
N ILE A 91 -14.75 1.22 12.94
CA ILE A 91 -13.28 1.28 12.75
C ILE A 91 -12.52 0.61 13.89
N ALA A 92 -12.97 0.78 15.14
CA ALA A 92 -12.35 0.17 16.31
C ALA A 92 -12.67 -1.33 16.38
N CYS A 93 -13.92 -1.72 16.12
CA CYS A 93 -14.31 -3.12 15.94
C CYS A 93 -13.39 -3.87 14.96
N TYR A 94 -13.22 -3.33 13.75
CA TYR A 94 -12.32 -3.88 12.74
C TYR A 94 -10.87 -3.95 13.24
N ALA A 95 -10.35 -2.84 13.77
CA ALA A 95 -8.95 -2.75 14.17
C ALA A 95 -8.61 -3.69 15.35
N LEU A 96 -9.51 -3.85 16.32
CA LEU A 96 -9.37 -4.78 17.43
C LEU A 96 -9.50 -6.24 16.95
N ALA A 97 -10.44 -6.56 16.08
CA ALA A 97 -10.55 -7.89 15.48
C ALA A 97 -9.28 -8.27 14.70
N ARG A 98 -8.67 -7.31 13.96
CA ARG A 98 -7.36 -7.49 13.31
C ARG A 98 -6.22 -7.81 14.29
N LYS A 99 -6.32 -7.38 15.55
CA LYS A 99 -5.33 -7.67 16.61
C LYS A 99 -5.62 -8.99 17.34
N GLY A 100 -6.68 -9.71 16.98
CA GLY A 100 -7.03 -11.04 17.51
C GLY A 100 -8.11 -11.04 18.60
N TYR A 101 -8.69 -9.88 18.94
CA TYR A 101 -9.75 -9.80 19.94
C TYR A 101 -11.09 -10.34 19.41
N ILE A 102 -11.94 -10.83 20.32
CA ILE A 102 -13.31 -11.23 20.02
C ILE A 102 -14.19 -10.01 20.27
N VAL A 103 -14.70 -9.39 19.21
CA VAL A 103 -15.32 -8.05 19.33
C VAL A 103 -16.82 -8.09 19.07
N THR A 104 -17.56 -7.43 19.96
CA THR A 104 -18.95 -7.01 19.75
C THR A 104 -18.98 -5.48 19.80
N GLY A 105 -19.55 -4.85 18.77
CA GLY A 105 -19.79 -3.40 18.76
C GLY A 105 -21.26 -3.07 18.90
N ILE A 106 -21.55 -2.00 19.64
CA ILE A 106 -22.91 -1.48 19.78
C ILE A 106 -22.98 0.01 19.46
N ASP A 107 -24.08 0.42 18.85
CA ASP A 107 -24.37 1.83 18.58
C ASP A 107 -25.88 2.09 18.55
N SER A 108 -26.28 3.32 18.91
CA SER A 108 -27.68 3.78 18.94
C SER A 108 -28.10 4.44 17.63
N SER A 109 -27.14 4.74 16.74
CA SER A 109 -27.35 5.24 15.39
C SER A 109 -27.42 4.10 14.38
N THR A 110 -28.27 4.28 13.35
CA THR A 110 -28.40 3.35 12.23
C THR A 110 -27.80 3.91 10.93
N GLY A 111 -26.99 4.95 11.01
CA GLY A 111 -26.37 5.61 9.85
C GLY A 111 -25.49 4.69 9.00
N ARG A 112 -25.36 5.05 7.72
CA ARG A 112 -24.60 4.35 6.69
C ARG A 112 -23.17 4.86 6.55
N ILE A 113 -22.84 6.00 7.15
CA ILE A 113 -21.49 6.55 7.29
C ILE A 113 -21.00 6.41 8.72
N ALA A 114 -21.88 6.66 9.70
CA ALA A 114 -21.62 6.42 11.11
C ALA A 114 -22.88 5.83 11.77
N GLY A 115 -22.76 4.63 12.33
CA GLY A 115 -23.85 3.86 12.92
C GLY A 115 -23.76 2.39 12.50
N ILE A 116 -24.63 1.55 13.07
CA ILE A 116 -24.53 0.09 12.93
C ILE A 116 -24.53 -0.41 11.47
N ASN A 117 -25.17 0.32 10.55
CA ASN A 117 -25.22 -0.05 9.13
C ASN A 117 -23.90 0.25 8.42
N ALA A 118 -23.14 1.25 8.86
CA ALA A 118 -21.77 1.48 8.42
C ALA A 118 -20.85 0.38 8.97
N ALA A 119 -20.92 0.10 10.27
CA ALA A 119 -20.07 -0.89 10.93
C ALA A 119 -20.21 -2.30 10.33
N LYS A 120 -21.44 -2.73 10.01
CA LYS A 120 -21.72 -4.03 9.37
C LYS A 120 -21.03 -4.19 8.00
N GLN A 121 -20.77 -3.11 7.27
CA GLN A 121 -20.09 -3.19 5.96
C GLN A 121 -18.61 -3.57 6.08
N LEU A 122 -18.02 -3.43 7.27
CA LEU A 122 -16.62 -3.81 7.53
C LEU A 122 -16.46 -5.28 7.95
N ILE A 123 -17.56 -6.00 8.21
CA ILE A 123 -17.51 -7.44 8.55
C ILE A 123 -16.99 -8.22 7.33
N GLY A 124 -15.99 -9.08 7.56
CA GLY A 124 -15.31 -9.85 6.50
C GLY A 124 -14.15 -9.11 5.84
N LEU A 125 -13.99 -7.79 6.06
CA LEU A 125 -12.87 -7.04 5.51
C LEU A 125 -11.55 -7.60 6.05
N ASP A 126 -10.59 -7.85 5.15
CA ASP A 126 -9.26 -8.36 5.46
C ASP A 126 -9.29 -9.61 6.37
N ASN A 127 -10.29 -10.47 6.15
CA ASN A 127 -10.61 -11.70 6.89
C ASN A 127 -10.90 -11.49 8.38
N THR A 128 -11.45 -10.34 8.76
CA THR A 128 -11.90 -10.09 10.14
C THR A 128 -13.36 -10.41 10.35
N ASN A 129 -13.69 -10.84 11.56
CA ASN A 129 -15.06 -11.11 11.97
C ASN A 129 -15.32 -10.47 13.34
N PHE A 130 -16.48 -9.84 13.50
CA PHE A 130 -16.95 -9.22 14.73
C PHE A 130 -18.47 -9.07 14.67
N ASN A 131 -19.12 -8.92 15.82
CA ASN A 131 -20.56 -8.78 15.92
C ASN A 131 -20.95 -7.30 16.03
N ILE A 132 -22.10 -6.92 15.47
CA ILE A 132 -22.65 -5.57 15.59
C ILE A 132 -24.12 -5.65 15.99
N GLU A 133 -24.48 -4.97 17.07
CA GLU A 133 -25.83 -4.94 17.62
C GLU A 133 -26.31 -3.50 17.78
N TYR A 134 -27.61 -3.27 17.57
CA TYR A 134 -28.23 -2.00 17.93
C TYR A 134 -28.43 -1.97 19.44
N SER A 135 -27.93 -0.95 20.12
CA SER A 135 -28.20 -0.74 21.55
C SER A 135 -28.12 0.73 21.90
N SER A 136 -28.94 1.17 22.85
CA SER A 136 -28.98 2.55 23.31
C SER A 136 -28.73 2.63 24.80
N GLY A 137 -27.84 3.54 25.18
CA GLY A 137 -27.82 4.10 26.52
C GLY A 137 -27.19 3.22 27.60
N GLU A 138 -27.71 3.44 28.80
CA GLU A 138 -27.13 3.10 30.10
C GLU A 138 -27.59 1.74 30.64
N ASN A 139 -28.37 1.00 29.85
CA ASN A 139 -28.88 -0.34 30.18
C ASN A 139 -28.52 -1.30 29.04
N LEU A 140 -27.52 -2.14 29.28
CA LEU A 140 -26.92 -3.01 28.28
C LEU A 140 -27.46 -4.43 28.46
N ASN A 141 -28.04 -5.00 27.41
CA ASN A 141 -28.62 -6.36 27.43
C ASN A 141 -27.55 -7.48 27.38
N PHE A 142 -26.45 -7.31 28.11
CA PHE A 142 -25.41 -8.32 28.29
C PHE A 142 -25.45 -8.93 29.68
N LYS A 143 -24.98 -10.17 29.79
CA LYS A 143 -24.83 -10.86 31.07
C LYS A 143 -23.71 -10.22 31.90
N ASP A 144 -23.83 -10.35 33.21
CA ASP A 144 -22.75 -9.95 34.13
C ASP A 144 -21.44 -10.63 33.74
N SER A 145 -20.33 -9.89 33.87
CA SER A 145 -18.97 -10.42 33.65
C SER A 145 -18.77 -11.11 32.28
N SER A 146 -19.38 -10.60 31.22
CA SER A 146 -19.24 -11.13 29.86
C SER A 146 -17.99 -10.63 29.13
N PHE A 147 -17.47 -9.44 29.46
CA PHE A 147 -16.38 -8.80 28.72
C PHE A 147 -15.10 -8.68 29.54
N ASP A 148 -13.97 -8.88 28.89
CA ASP A 148 -12.64 -8.65 29.45
C ASP A 148 -12.26 -7.16 29.31
N ILE A 149 -12.72 -6.53 28.22
CA ILE A 149 -12.42 -5.14 27.87
C ILE A 149 -13.70 -4.44 27.41
N VAL A 150 -13.87 -3.20 27.85
CA VAL A 150 -14.86 -2.28 27.29
C VAL A 150 -14.11 -1.10 26.68
N TRP A 151 -14.38 -0.82 25.41
CA TRP A 151 -13.70 0.16 24.59
C TRP A 151 -14.67 1.28 24.21
N LEU A 152 -14.28 2.53 24.44
CA LEU A 152 -15.04 3.72 24.08
C LEU A 152 -14.11 4.74 23.46
N ARG A 153 -14.42 5.21 22.25
CA ARG A 153 -13.63 6.25 21.59
C ARG A 153 -14.56 7.37 21.19
N GLU A 154 -14.35 8.54 21.78
CA GLU A 154 -15.19 9.72 21.57
C GLU A 154 -16.67 9.40 21.88
N THR A 155 -16.92 8.72 23.02
CA THR A 155 -18.27 8.23 23.39
C THR A 155 -18.80 8.80 24.71
N LEU A 156 -17.97 8.90 25.77
CA LEU A 156 -18.49 9.20 27.12
C LEU A 156 -19.17 10.55 27.19
N HIS A 157 -18.70 11.52 26.40
CA HIS A 157 -19.30 12.83 26.36
C HIS A 157 -20.75 12.86 25.82
N HIS A 158 -21.23 11.79 25.17
CA HIS A 158 -22.63 11.63 24.79
C HIS A 158 -23.52 11.02 25.90
N ILE A 159 -22.92 10.54 26.99
CA ILE A 159 -23.62 9.82 28.06
C ILE A 159 -24.12 10.80 29.13
N LYS A 160 -25.44 10.93 29.25
CA LYS A 160 -26.08 11.88 30.17
C LYS A 160 -25.91 11.50 31.64
N ASN A 161 -26.14 10.23 31.99
CA ASN A 161 -25.95 9.71 33.34
C ASN A 161 -24.65 8.90 33.43
N LEU A 162 -23.52 9.59 33.56
CA LEU A 162 -22.21 8.96 33.70
C LEU A 162 -22.17 7.93 34.83
N LYS A 163 -22.80 8.19 35.98
CA LYS A 163 -22.78 7.26 37.13
C LYS A 163 -23.48 5.95 36.82
N GLY A 164 -24.73 6.02 36.32
CA GLY A 164 -25.48 4.82 35.94
C GLY A 164 -24.81 4.04 34.81
N PHE A 165 -24.22 4.74 33.84
CA PHE A 165 -23.43 4.10 32.79
C PHE A 165 -22.21 3.35 33.35
N MET A 166 -21.45 3.96 34.26
CA MET A 166 -20.27 3.32 34.85
C MET A 166 -20.65 2.09 35.68
N GLU A 167 -21.78 2.13 36.40
CA GLU A 167 -22.33 0.96 37.12
C GLU A 167 -22.65 -0.18 36.15
N GLU A 168 -23.26 0.13 35.01
CA GLU A 168 -23.61 -0.86 34.01
C GLU A 168 -22.38 -1.44 33.31
N VAL A 169 -21.42 -0.60 32.93
CA VAL A 169 -20.13 -1.06 32.38
C VAL A 169 -19.40 -1.95 33.39
N ARG A 170 -19.43 -1.59 34.67
CA ARG A 170 -18.86 -2.44 35.72
C ARG A 170 -19.57 -3.78 35.81
N ARG A 171 -20.90 -3.84 35.72
CA ARG A 171 -21.66 -5.10 35.80
C ARG A 171 -21.20 -6.09 34.72
N ILE A 172 -21.08 -5.63 33.48
CA ILE A 172 -20.73 -6.47 32.32
C ILE A 172 -19.24 -6.81 32.23
N LEU A 173 -18.36 -6.01 32.84
CA LEU A 173 -16.93 -6.31 32.90
C LEU A 173 -16.64 -7.47 33.87
N LYS A 174 -15.71 -8.36 33.49
CA LYS A 174 -15.14 -9.35 34.40
C LYS A 174 -14.28 -8.66 35.47
N ILE A 175 -14.07 -9.34 36.59
CA ILE A 175 -13.08 -8.90 37.58
C ILE A 175 -11.71 -8.76 36.90
N SER A 176 -10.99 -7.68 37.23
CA SER A 176 -9.74 -7.26 36.58
C SER A 176 -9.85 -6.85 35.11
N GLY A 177 -11.06 -6.87 34.53
CA GLY A 177 -11.32 -6.31 33.21
C GLY A 177 -11.07 -4.79 33.17
N ILE A 178 -10.79 -4.30 31.97
CA ILE A 178 -10.38 -2.90 31.73
C ILE A 178 -11.44 -2.17 30.92
N MET A 179 -11.80 -0.97 31.37
CA MET A 179 -12.51 0.03 30.58
C MET A 179 -11.49 1.03 30.02
N CYS A 180 -11.50 1.22 28.71
CA CYS A 180 -10.67 2.19 28.00
C CYS A 180 -11.56 3.25 27.36
N CYS A 181 -11.30 4.52 27.67
CA CYS A 181 -12.04 5.66 27.12
C CYS A 181 -11.05 6.61 26.45
N PHE A 182 -11.35 7.06 25.24
CA PHE A 182 -10.41 7.83 24.44
C PHE A 182 -10.99 9.16 23.98
N ARG A 183 -10.22 10.23 24.19
CA ARG A 183 -10.43 11.56 23.62
C ARG A 183 -11.77 12.20 24.01
N ASP A 184 -12.14 12.10 25.28
CA ASP A 184 -13.35 12.73 25.79
C ASP A 184 -13.13 14.20 26.18
N HIS A 185 -14.17 15.02 25.98
CA HIS A 185 -14.13 16.46 26.18
C HIS A 185 -14.16 16.83 27.68
N VAL A 186 -13.08 17.46 28.14
CA VAL A 186 -12.92 18.04 29.47
C VAL A 186 -13.00 19.57 29.41
N ILE A 187 -13.82 20.13 30.29
CA ILE A 187 -13.94 21.57 30.54
C ILE A 187 -13.57 21.89 32.00
N TRP A 188 -13.25 23.15 32.27
CA TRP A 188 -12.77 23.61 33.57
C TRP A 188 -13.66 24.69 34.19
N ASN A 189 -14.51 25.34 33.40
CA ASN A 189 -15.44 26.37 33.85
C ASN A 189 -16.68 26.45 32.93
N ASP A 190 -17.70 27.18 33.38
CA ASP A 190 -18.99 27.25 32.66
C ASP A 190 -18.90 28.09 31.39
N GLU A 191 -17.96 29.05 31.31
CA GLU A 191 -17.69 29.81 30.07
C GLU A 191 -17.20 28.88 28.95
N GLN A 192 -16.31 27.94 29.27
CA GLN A 192 -15.86 26.90 28.33
C GLN A 192 -16.99 25.97 27.91
N LYS A 193 -17.89 25.60 28.84
CA LYS A 193 -19.09 24.79 28.55
C LYS A 193 -19.96 25.47 27.50
N GLN A 194 -20.28 26.75 27.72
CA GLN A 194 -21.06 27.54 26.77
C GLN A 194 -20.34 27.65 25.43
N HIS A 195 -19.05 27.97 25.44
CA HIS A 195 -18.25 28.04 24.22
C HIS A 195 -18.22 26.73 23.44
N PHE A 196 -18.10 25.58 24.12
CA PHE A 196 -18.12 24.26 23.50
C PHE A 196 -19.41 24.06 22.70
N PHE A 197 -20.57 24.25 23.32
CA PHE A 197 -21.86 24.08 22.63
C PHE A 197 -22.07 25.07 21.49
N ASP A 198 -21.58 26.30 21.63
CA ASP A 198 -21.67 27.34 20.60
C ASP A 198 -20.75 27.08 19.40
N SER A 199 -19.61 26.43 19.62
CA SER A 199 -18.55 26.26 18.62
C SER A 199 -18.42 24.84 18.05
N HIS A 200 -19.04 23.85 18.69
CA HIS A 200 -18.94 22.47 18.27
C HIS A 200 -19.54 22.28 16.86
N PRO A 201 -18.76 21.80 15.86
CA PRO A 201 -19.16 21.81 14.46
C PRO A 201 -20.48 21.10 14.17
N PHE A 202 -20.85 20.09 14.96
CA PHE A 202 -22.01 19.22 14.69
C PHE A 202 -23.08 19.23 15.77
N ASN A 203 -22.88 19.93 16.90
CA ASN A 203 -23.85 19.96 18.01
C ASN A 203 -25.25 20.45 17.57
N HIS A 204 -25.29 21.42 16.65
CA HIS A 204 -26.56 21.95 16.11
C HIS A 204 -27.35 20.93 15.27
N ILE A 205 -26.70 19.82 14.84
CA ILE A 205 -27.30 18.74 14.05
C ILE A 205 -27.62 17.54 14.95
N THR A 206 -26.63 17.02 15.68
CA THR A 206 -26.74 15.76 16.46
C THR A 206 -27.46 15.95 17.80
N LYS A 207 -27.25 17.12 18.45
CA LYS A 207 -27.93 17.57 19.69
C LYS A 207 -27.76 16.67 20.92
N ASP A 208 -26.79 15.79 20.90
CA ASP A 208 -26.43 14.85 21.96
C ASP A 208 -24.96 14.96 22.37
N GLU A 209 -24.27 16.02 21.92
CA GLU A 209 -22.94 16.37 22.40
C GLU A 209 -22.97 16.74 23.88
N GLY A 210 -21.87 16.47 24.58
CA GLY A 210 -21.67 16.88 25.96
C GLY A 210 -20.22 17.23 26.24
N CYS A 211 -19.99 17.80 27.41
CA CYS A 211 -18.68 18.07 27.94
C CYS A 211 -18.80 18.16 29.46
N TYR A 212 -17.84 17.56 30.16
CA TYR A 212 -17.87 17.40 31.61
C TYR A 212 -16.56 17.88 32.21
N ARG A 213 -16.58 18.24 33.48
CA ARG A 213 -15.37 18.51 34.25
C ARG A 213 -14.59 17.22 34.47
N LEU A 214 -13.28 17.33 34.63
CA LEU A 214 -12.43 16.16 34.88
C LEU A 214 -12.90 15.42 36.14
N GLU A 215 -13.28 16.16 37.16
CA GLU A 215 -13.77 15.64 38.44
C GLU A 215 -15.07 14.84 38.25
N GLU A 216 -15.98 15.25 37.36
CA GLU A 216 -17.23 14.54 37.10
C GLU A 216 -16.98 13.15 36.49
N TYR A 217 -16.02 13.02 35.56
CA TYR A 217 -15.61 11.72 35.04
C TYR A 217 -15.01 10.85 36.15
N LEU A 218 -14.04 11.38 36.90
CA LEU A 218 -13.32 10.63 37.94
C LEU A 218 -14.25 10.18 39.07
N GLU A 219 -15.18 11.03 39.49
CA GLU A 219 -16.20 10.68 40.48
C GLU A 219 -17.10 9.55 39.97
N ALA A 220 -17.50 9.55 38.70
CA ALA A 220 -18.33 8.49 38.13
C ALA A 220 -17.60 7.14 38.10
N PHE A 221 -16.32 7.12 37.71
CA PHE A 221 -15.48 5.91 37.79
C PHE A 221 -15.37 5.41 39.23
N GLN A 222 -15.06 6.31 40.17
CA GLN A 222 -14.86 5.98 41.57
C GLN A 222 -16.14 5.48 42.24
N SER A 223 -17.28 6.14 42.00
CA SER A 223 -18.57 5.74 42.60
C SER A 223 -19.02 4.38 42.13
N ALA A 224 -18.73 4.02 40.88
CA ALA A 224 -18.95 2.66 40.39
C ALA A 224 -17.92 1.66 40.97
N GLY A 225 -16.83 2.10 41.58
CA GLY A 225 -15.82 1.23 42.20
C GLY A 225 -14.71 0.78 41.23
N PHE A 226 -14.45 1.55 40.17
CA PHE A 226 -13.27 1.34 39.35
C PHE A 226 -12.00 1.85 40.03
N LYS A 227 -10.88 1.16 39.79
CA LYS A 227 -9.54 1.68 40.08
C LYS A 227 -8.98 2.32 38.82
N MET A 228 -8.62 3.59 38.87
CA MET A 228 -7.92 4.24 37.75
C MET A 228 -6.51 3.67 37.60
N GLU A 229 -6.19 3.17 36.42
CA GLU A 229 -4.84 2.75 36.05
C GLU A 229 -4.08 3.91 35.41
N TYR A 230 -4.72 4.63 34.46
CA TYR A 230 -4.16 5.81 33.82
C TYR A 230 -5.22 6.89 33.55
N VAL A 231 -4.80 8.15 33.73
CA VAL A 231 -5.49 9.34 33.23
C VAL A 231 -4.51 10.05 32.32
N LEU A 232 -4.78 10.07 31.02
CA LEU A 232 -3.92 10.68 30.02
C LEU A 232 -4.46 12.07 29.71
N ASP A 233 -3.66 13.07 30.07
CA ASP A 233 -3.93 14.48 29.74
C ASP A 233 -3.70 14.77 28.24
N PRO A 234 -4.04 15.97 27.75
CA PRO A 234 -4.02 16.29 26.32
C PRO A 234 -2.67 16.13 25.63
N VAL A 235 -1.55 16.16 26.37
CA VAL A 235 -0.19 16.13 25.78
C VAL A 235 0.61 14.89 26.19
N SER A 236 0.16 14.16 27.20
CA SER A 236 0.83 12.96 27.75
C SER A 236 0.95 11.78 26.78
N SER A 237 0.10 11.70 25.76
CA SER A 237 0.09 10.59 24.80
C SER A 237 -0.36 11.01 23.41
N ILE A 238 0.20 10.34 22.40
CA ILE A 238 -0.23 10.47 21.00
C ILE A 238 -1.72 10.15 20.81
N ILE A 239 -2.33 9.40 21.73
CA ILE A 239 -3.78 9.14 21.74
C ILE A 239 -4.58 10.46 21.70
N ASN A 240 -4.16 11.46 22.48
CA ASN A 240 -4.85 12.75 22.57
C ASN A 240 -4.28 13.77 21.56
N THR A 241 -2.98 13.73 21.25
CA THR A 241 -2.38 14.70 20.33
C THR A 241 -2.59 14.38 18.85
N TYR A 242 -2.91 13.13 18.49
CA TYR A 242 -3.12 12.75 17.08
C TYR A 242 -4.17 13.65 16.39
N PRO A 243 -3.91 14.12 15.15
CA PRO A 243 -2.79 13.77 14.25
C PRO A 243 -1.49 14.55 14.47
N ALA A 244 -1.45 15.48 15.43
CA ALA A 244 -0.23 16.24 15.71
C ALA A 244 0.85 15.31 16.32
N PRO A 245 2.13 15.54 15.97
CA PRO A 245 3.23 14.77 16.53
C PRO A 245 3.28 14.97 18.04
N TYR A 246 3.58 13.89 18.76
CA TYR A 246 3.85 13.97 20.19
C TYR A 246 5.12 14.78 20.44
N GLN A 247 5.10 15.63 21.47
CA GLN A 247 6.25 16.44 21.87
C GLN A 247 6.77 15.97 23.22
N ALA A 248 7.95 15.35 23.22
CA ALA A 248 8.63 14.98 24.45
C ALA A 248 8.92 16.23 25.30
N GLY A 249 8.80 16.10 26.62
CA GLY A 249 9.00 17.15 27.61
C GLY A 249 7.78 18.02 27.87
N LEU A 250 6.77 17.98 27.01
CA LEU A 250 5.59 18.84 27.14
C LEU A 250 4.76 18.42 28.37
N LYS A 251 4.42 19.41 29.19
CA LYS A 251 3.55 19.24 30.36
C LYS A 251 2.26 20.01 30.12
N PHE A 252 1.14 19.40 30.47
CA PHE A 252 -0.14 20.09 30.42
C PHE A 252 -0.21 21.13 31.54
N ASP A 253 -0.52 22.38 31.17
CA ASP A 253 -0.70 23.47 32.13
C ASP A 253 -2.16 23.54 32.59
N TYR A 254 -2.44 22.86 33.70
CA TYR A 254 -3.77 22.79 34.30
C TYR A 254 -4.27 24.16 34.77
N ASP A 255 -3.40 25.05 35.25
CA ASP A 255 -3.81 26.35 35.76
C ASP A 255 -4.20 27.27 34.60
N ALA A 256 -3.42 27.28 33.52
CA ALA A 256 -3.79 27.98 32.29
C ALA A 256 -5.10 27.43 31.69
N ALA A 257 -5.28 26.10 31.71
CA ALA A 257 -6.50 25.46 31.22
C ALA A 257 -7.74 25.82 32.05
N LYS A 258 -7.59 26.04 33.36
CA LYS A 258 -8.66 26.51 34.25
C LYS A 258 -9.01 27.99 34.04
N GLN A 259 -8.03 28.81 33.69
CA GLN A 259 -8.19 30.26 33.53
C GLN A 259 -8.75 30.68 32.15
N ARG A 260 -8.57 29.88 31.11
CA ARG A 260 -9.07 30.22 29.77
C ARG A 260 -10.61 30.22 29.72
N LYS A 261 -11.17 31.11 28.91
CA LYS A 261 -12.63 31.27 28.74
C LYS A 261 -13.25 30.40 27.65
N LYS A 262 -12.41 29.82 26.79
CA LYS A 262 -12.84 29.14 25.57
C LYS A 262 -12.11 27.81 25.38
N GLY A 263 -12.79 26.90 24.69
CA GLY A 263 -12.35 25.59 24.24
C GLY A 263 -12.49 24.50 25.31
N ASN A 264 -12.10 23.29 24.94
CA ASN A 264 -12.07 22.09 25.78
C ASN A 264 -10.73 21.37 25.61
N ASP A 265 -10.47 20.37 26.43
CA ASP A 265 -9.27 19.53 26.39
C ASP A 265 -9.67 18.07 26.17
N LEU A 266 -8.79 17.27 25.57
CA LEU A 266 -9.05 15.85 25.30
C LEU A 266 -8.33 14.98 26.33
N PHE A 267 -9.09 14.21 27.09
CA PHE A 267 -8.55 13.26 28.06
C PHE A 267 -8.88 11.82 27.65
N SER A 268 -8.02 10.89 28.06
CA SER A 268 -8.26 9.46 27.89
C SER A 268 -8.06 8.74 29.22
N PHE A 269 -8.80 7.66 29.45
CA PHE A 269 -8.91 6.99 30.73
C PHE A 269 -8.74 5.48 30.58
N PHE A 270 -7.97 4.86 31.48
CA PHE A 270 -7.90 3.41 31.64
C PHE A 270 -8.30 3.07 33.08
N ALA A 271 -9.35 2.28 33.25
CA ALA A 271 -9.92 1.96 34.55
C ALA A 271 -10.13 0.45 34.70
N ARG A 272 -9.78 -0.11 35.86
CA ARG A 272 -9.88 -1.55 36.15
C ARG A 272 -11.03 -1.85 37.09
N LYS A 273 -11.83 -2.87 36.78
CA LYS A 273 -12.80 -3.45 37.74
C LYS A 273 -12.06 -4.21 38.84
N THR A 274 -12.25 -3.79 40.08
CA THR A 274 -11.70 -4.44 41.29
C THR A 274 -12.77 -5.19 42.06
N GLU A 275 -12.33 -6.13 42.92
CA GLU A 275 -13.22 -6.83 43.87
C GLU A 275 -13.89 -5.84 44.85
N PRO A 276 -15.17 -6.04 45.23
CA PRO A 276 -15.92 -5.14 46.11
C PRO A 276 -15.22 -4.83 47.44
N GLU A 277 -14.52 -5.79 48.04
CA GLU A 277 -13.87 -5.65 49.36
C GLU A 277 -12.58 -4.81 49.33
N LYS A 278 -12.01 -4.56 48.15
CA LYS A 278 -10.77 -3.78 47.99
C LYS A 278 -10.99 -2.27 47.87
N ILE A 279 -12.24 -1.79 47.99
CA ILE A 279 -12.59 -0.36 47.99
C ILE A 279 -12.35 0.22 49.40
N LYS A 280 -11.09 0.23 49.84
CA LYS A 280 -10.63 0.96 51.03
C LYS A 280 -9.42 1.80 50.68
N GLN A 281 -9.59 2.82 49.83
CA GLN A 281 -8.62 3.91 49.74
C GLN A 281 -9.34 5.27 49.64
N SER A 282 -8.91 6.16 50.55
CA SER A 282 -9.09 7.61 50.64
C SER A 282 -8.98 8.32 49.27
N PRO A 283 -9.50 9.55 49.06
CA PRO A 283 -9.34 10.33 47.83
C PRO A 283 -7.87 10.72 47.65
N ALA A 284 -7.03 9.75 47.32
CA ALA A 284 -5.68 9.96 46.90
C ALA A 284 -5.80 10.60 45.53
N SER A 285 -5.59 11.93 45.50
CA SER A 285 -5.19 12.71 44.32
C SER A 285 -4.85 11.77 43.18
N ALA A 286 -5.76 11.60 42.21
CA ALA A 286 -5.54 10.74 41.07
C ALA A 286 -4.13 11.07 40.59
N GLN A 287 -3.15 10.21 40.90
CA GLN A 287 -1.79 10.45 40.50
C GLN A 287 -1.91 10.42 39.00
N ILE A 288 -1.84 11.60 38.39
CA ILE A 288 -1.65 11.78 36.96
C ILE A 288 -0.32 11.09 36.74
N PHE A 289 -0.36 9.78 36.53
CA PHE A 289 0.81 8.99 36.31
C PHE A 289 1.40 9.59 35.06
N SER A 290 2.57 10.23 35.22
CA SER A 290 3.37 10.68 34.10
C SER A 290 3.59 9.43 33.27
N TYR A 291 2.82 9.32 32.19
CA TYR A 291 3.05 8.31 31.19
C TYR A 291 4.52 8.44 30.81
N PRO A 292 5.36 7.39 30.97
CA PRO A 292 6.78 7.53 30.78
C PRO A 292 7.00 8.11 29.39
N GLN A 293 7.64 9.28 29.35
CA GLN A 293 7.78 10.02 28.11
C GLN A 293 8.56 9.18 27.13
N ARG A 294 7.84 8.68 26.13
CA ARG A 294 8.37 7.78 25.12
C ARG A 294 9.03 8.62 24.05
N ASN A 295 10.24 8.26 23.64
CA ASN A 295 10.79 8.78 22.41
C ASN A 295 10.14 7.98 21.28
N TYR A 296 8.93 8.39 20.89
CA TYR A 296 8.11 7.65 19.90
C TYR A 296 8.91 7.31 18.65
N THR A 297 9.89 8.13 18.26
CA THR A 297 10.86 7.85 17.20
C THR A 297 11.73 6.61 17.49
N GLU A 298 12.37 6.52 18.67
CA GLU A 298 13.17 5.36 19.11
C GLU A 298 12.34 4.12 19.37
N ASP A 299 11.09 4.31 19.76
CA ASP A 299 10.21 3.23 20.15
C ASP A 299 9.47 2.61 18.96
N ILE A 300 9.02 3.44 18.02
CA ILE A 300 8.62 2.99 16.68
C ILE A 300 9.81 2.32 16.00
N PHE A 301 11.01 2.90 16.10
CA PHE A 301 12.22 2.24 15.62
C PHE A 301 12.39 0.86 16.26
N THR A 302 12.34 0.76 17.59
CA THR A 302 12.57 -0.49 18.31
C THR A 302 11.54 -1.54 17.95
N ASP A 303 10.24 -1.20 17.93
CA ASP A 303 9.16 -2.13 17.58
C ASP A 303 9.29 -2.60 16.13
N THR A 304 9.52 -1.69 15.19
CA THR A 304 9.73 -1.97 13.75
C THR A 304 10.99 -2.81 13.53
N TYR A 305 12.09 -2.48 14.21
CA TYR A 305 13.38 -3.15 14.12
C TYR A 305 13.35 -4.56 14.72
N GLN A 306 12.71 -4.74 15.88
CA GLN A 306 12.55 -6.06 16.50
C GLN A 306 11.60 -6.96 15.70
N LYS A 307 10.53 -6.39 15.14
CA LYS A 307 9.64 -7.10 14.23
C LYS A 307 10.38 -7.54 12.96
N ALA A 308 11.18 -6.66 12.36
CA ALA A 308 12.02 -7.00 11.22
C ALA A 308 13.02 -8.12 11.56
N LYS A 309 13.71 -8.05 12.72
CA LYS A 309 14.58 -9.13 13.19
C LYS A 309 13.85 -10.44 13.42
N SER A 310 12.67 -10.41 14.03
CA SER A 310 11.85 -11.62 14.27
C SER A 310 11.40 -12.26 12.94
N LEU A 311 11.02 -11.44 11.96
CA LEU A 311 10.69 -11.89 10.61
C LEU A 311 11.92 -12.49 9.91
N ALA A 312 13.09 -11.87 10.05
CA ALA A 312 14.35 -12.39 9.50
C ALA A 312 14.74 -13.75 10.08
N VAL A 313 14.63 -13.94 11.41
CA VAL A 313 14.88 -15.26 12.06
C VAL A 313 13.94 -16.34 11.52
N LYS A 314 12.73 -15.97 11.08
CA LYS A 314 11.74 -16.86 10.46
C LYS A 314 11.90 -16.98 8.93
N ASN A 315 13.01 -16.53 8.35
CA ASN A 315 13.27 -16.48 6.91
C ASN A 315 12.24 -15.65 6.10
N ARG A 316 11.51 -14.73 6.73
CA ARG A 316 10.53 -13.81 6.11
C ARG A 316 11.18 -12.47 5.74
N PHE A 317 12.30 -12.54 5.04
CA PHE A 317 13.18 -11.40 4.75
C PHE A 317 12.51 -10.25 4.00
N HIS A 318 11.60 -10.54 3.06
CA HIS A 318 10.86 -9.49 2.33
C HIS A 318 9.98 -8.65 3.24
N GLU A 319 9.29 -9.30 4.17
CA GLU A 319 8.42 -8.62 5.13
C GLU A 319 9.24 -7.86 6.16
N ALA A 320 10.42 -8.39 6.53
CA ALA A 320 11.38 -7.68 7.37
C ALA A 320 11.88 -6.38 6.72
N ILE A 321 12.15 -6.41 5.41
CA ILE A 321 12.63 -5.23 4.66
C ILE A 321 11.52 -4.21 4.44
N GLU A 322 10.30 -4.64 4.11
CA GLU A 322 9.13 -3.76 4.04
C GLU A 322 8.86 -3.04 5.37
N GLU A 323 9.06 -3.75 6.48
CA GLU A 323 8.96 -3.15 7.82
C GLU A 323 10.04 -2.07 8.01
N LEU A 324 11.28 -2.33 7.58
CA LEU A 324 12.40 -1.36 7.66
C LEU A 324 12.31 -0.20 6.64
N ILE A 325 11.53 -0.32 5.56
CA ILE A 325 11.29 0.79 4.60
C ILE A 325 10.46 1.90 5.25
N ARG A 326 9.62 1.57 6.23
CA ARG A 326 8.76 2.51 6.95
C ARG A 326 9.52 3.47 7.88
N ILE A 327 10.85 3.34 7.96
CA ILE A 327 11.75 4.09 8.84
C ILE A 327 12.28 5.39 8.19
N ASP A 328 11.80 5.76 7.00
CA ASP A 328 12.38 6.88 6.24
C ASP A 328 12.30 8.26 6.92
N GLU A 329 11.40 8.41 7.91
CA GLU A 329 11.17 9.64 8.70
C GLU A 329 11.96 9.71 10.03
N LEU A 330 12.83 8.73 10.34
CA LEU A 330 13.56 8.73 11.62
C LEU A 330 14.88 9.52 11.58
N ASP A 331 15.36 9.89 12.78
CA ASP A 331 16.64 10.55 12.99
C ASP A 331 17.83 9.75 12.44
N ALA A 332 18.87 10.46 11.99
CA ALA A 332 20.01 9.90 11.26
C ALA A 332 20.70 8.68 11.94
N PRO A 333 20.93 8.65 13.27
CA PRO A 333 21.57 7.50 13.92
C PRO A 333 20.73 6.22 13.84
N LEU A 334 19.42 6.33 14.06
CA LEU A 334 18.47 5.21 14.00
C LEU A 334 18.26 4.77 12.55
N LYS A 335 18.15 5.72 11.63
CA LYS A 335 18.07 5.47 10.19
C LYS A 335 19.28 4.69 9.69
N ASN A 336 20.50 5.04 10.13
CA ASN A 336 21.72 4.32 9.76
C ASN A 336 21.72 2.87 10.28
N LYS A 337 21.22 2.64 11.50
CA LYS A 337 21.12 1.30 12.10
C LYS A 337 20.07 0.43 11.38
N ALA A 338 18.91 0.99 11.02
CA ALA A 338 17.93 0.32 10.18
C ALA A 338 18.47 0.04 8.78
N LEU A 339 19.20 0.99 8.19
CA LEU A 339 19.80 0.84 6.85
C LEU A 339 20.86 -0.26 6.84
N HIS A 340 21.68 -0.36 7.89
CA HIS A 340 22.65 -1.43 8.03
C HIS A 340 21.98 -2.81 8.07
N LEU A 341 20.99 -3.01 8.96
CA LEU A 341 20.23 -4.26 9.02
C LEU A 341 19.48 -4.52 7.71
N LYS A 342 18.90 -3.49 7.09
CA LYS A 342 18.22 -3.61 5.79
C LYS A 342 19.19 -4.12 4.72
N ASN A 343 20.39 -3.55 4.62
CA ASN A 343 21.41 -3.96 3.66
C ASN A 343 21.92 -5.40 3.93
N GLU A 344 22.09 -5.75 5.20
CA GLU A 344 22.41 -7.10 5.64
C GLU A 344 21.31 -8.09 5.24
N LEU A 345 20.04 -7.78 5.50
CA LEU A 345 18.88 -8.61 5.13
C LEU A 345 18.68 -8.70 3.62
N ILE A 346 18.96 -7.64 2.87
CA ILE A 346 18.95 -7.65 1.40
C ILE A 346 20.00 -8.63 0.87
N SER A 347 21.15 -8.79 1.54
CA SER A 347 22.16 -9.76 1.15
C SER A 347 21.71 -11.22 1.30
N TYR A 348 20.72 -11.48 2.16
CA TYR A 348 20.11 -12.80 2.37
C TYR A 348 18.85 -13.02 1.53
N LEU A 349 18.35 -12.01 0.83
CA LEU A 349 17.19 -12.17 -0.04
C LEU A 349 17.56 -12.95 -1.31
N PRO A 350 16.94 -14.12 -1.59
CA PRO A 350 16.74 -14.51 -2.97
C PRO A 350 15.83 -13.44 -3.60
N VAL A 351 16.24 -12.86 -4.72
CA VAL A 351 15.49 -11.79 -5.36
C VAL A 351 14.10 -12.28 -5.76
N ARG A 352 13.05 -11.96 -4.97
CA ARG A 352 11.68 -12.16 -5.44
C ARG A 352 11.38 -11.15 -6.53
N THR A 353 11.12 -11.71 -7.68
CA THR A 353 10.29 -11.15 -8.72
C THR A 353 8.83 -11.10 -8.24
N LYS A 354 8.13 -9.99 -8.55
CA LYS A 354 6.65 -9.89 -8.44
C LYS A 354 5.99 -11.14 -9.04
N PRO A 355 4.80 -11.58 -8.56
CA PRO A 355 4.18 -12.86 -8.94
C PRO A 355 4.35 -13.06 -10.43
N GLU A 356 5.27 -13.97 -10.73
CA GLU A 356 5.67 -14.21 -12.10
C GLU A 356 4.56 -14.96 -12.79
N LEU A 357 4.59 -14.90 -14.11
CA LEU A 357 3.72 -15.68 -14.98
C LEU A 357 3.58 -17.13 -14.47
N CYS A 358 2.48 -17.44 -13.78
CA CYS A 358 2.29 -18.79 -13.26
C CYS A 358 2.01 -19.74 -14.43
N LEU A 359 2.57 -20.95 -14.38
CA LEU A 359 2.22 -22.03 -15.30
C LEU A 359 0.70 -22.25 -15.38
N SER A 360 -0.03 -21.99 -14.29
CA SER A 360 -1.50 -22.00 -14.25
C SER A 360 -2.15 -21.03 -15.23
N THR A 361 -1.57 -19.84 -15.43
CA THR A 361 -2.06 -18.84 -16.41
C THR A 361 -1.79 -19.28 -17.84
N ILE A 362 -0.65 -19.94 -18.08
CA ILE A 362 -0.36 -20.51 -19.40
C ILE A 362 -1.31 -21.68 -19.66
N LYS A 363 -1.44 -22.61 -18.70
CA LYS A 363 -2.34 -23.77 -18.80
C LYS A 363 -3.81 -23.38 -18.96
N SER A 364 -4.28 -22.31 -18.32
CA SER A 364 -5.67 -21.88 -18.46
C SER A 364 -6.02 -21.42 -19.88
N PHE A 365 -5.04 -20.96 -20.67
CA PHE A 365 -5.26 -20.63 -22.08
C PHE A 365 -5.36 -21.83 -23.01
N PHE A 366 -4.98 -23.03 -22.53
CA PHE A 366 -4.85 -24.23 -23.35
C PHE A 366 -5.46 -25.48 -22.70
N HIS A 367 -6.34 -25.32 -21.71
CA HIS A 367 -7.07 -26.44 -21.08
C HIS A 367 -8.05 -27.08 -22.08
N ASP A 368 -8.27 -28.40 -21.96
CA ASP A 368 -8.98 -29.27 -22.93
C ASP A 368 -10.42 -28.85 -23.33
N SER A 369 -10.98 -27.80 -22.73
CA SER A 369 -12.32 -27.28 -23.02
C SER A 369 -12.37 -25.87 -23.64
N GLU A 370 -11.23 -25.17 -23.80
CA GLU A 370 -11.16 -23.86 -24.47
C GLU A 370 -10.42 -23.92 -25.81
N ILE A 371 -10.97 -23.25 -26.82
CA ILE A 371 -10.37 -23.14 -28.17
C ILE A 371 -9.19 -22.17 -28.10
N ALA A 372 -8.01 -22.55 -28.61
CA ALA A 372 -6.78 -21.75 -28.54
C ALA A 372 -6.99 -20.32 -29.12
N PRO A 373 -6.28 -19.30 -28.59
CA PRO A 373 -6.36 -17.94 -29.14
C PRO A 373 -5.89 -17.92 -30.59
N ASP A 374 -6.50 -17.08 -31.43
CA ASP A 374 -5.96 -16.86 -32.78
C ASP A 374 -4.62 -16.12 -32.72
N ILE A 375 -4.52 -15.15 -31.80
CA ILE A 375 -3.34 -14.32 -31.63
C ILE A 375 -2.93 -14.25 -30.16
N LEU A 376 -1.66 -14.55 -29.89
CA LEU A 376 -1.05 -14.47 -28.57
C LEU A 376 -0.05 -13.31 -28.51
N VAL A 377 -0.25 -12.39 -27.57
CA VAL A 377 0.67 -11.26 -27.34
C VAL A 377 1.55 -11.56 -26.13
N LEU A 378 2.86 -11.64 -26.33
CA LEU A 378 3.85 -11.83 -25.26
C LEU A 378 4.33 -10.45 -24.78
N GLY A 379 3.46 -9.75 -24.04
CA GLY A 379 3.63 -8.36 -23.67
C GLY A 379 4.42 -8.10 -22.38
N ASP A 380 4.50 -6.83 -22.03
CA ASP A 380 5.18 -6.33 -20.84
C ASP A 380 4.39 -5.15 -20.22
N SER A 381 4.99 -4.45 -19.26
CA SER A 381 4.36 -3.31 -18.58
C SER A 381 3.87 -2.19 -19.53
N VAL A 382 4.53 -1.96 -20.67
CA VAL A 382 4.13 -1.00 -21.72
C VAL A 382 2.71 -1.29 -22.25
N MET A 383 2.27 -2.54 -22.23
CA MET A 383 0.91 -2.92 -22.67
C MET A 383 -0.17 -2.33 -21.76
N ASP A 384 0.11 -2.22 -20.46
CA ASP A 384 -0.87 -1.90 -19.42
C ASP A 384 -0.68 -0.51 -18.80
N THR A 385 0.54 0.06 -18.82
CA THR A 385 0.86 1.35 -18.21
C THR A 385 0.23 2.53 -18.96
N VAL A 386 -0.25 3.51 -18.19
CA VAL A 386 -0.88 4.75 -18.66
C VAL A 386 -0.30 5.92 -17.86
N SER A 387 -0.09 7.07 -18.50
CA SER A 387 0.36 8.27 -17.80
C SER A 387 -0.77 8.90 -16.99
N ASN A 388 -0.46 9.36 -15.78
CA ASN A 388 -1.39 10.19 -14.99
C ASN A 388 -1.69 11.54 -15.67
N LEU A 389 -0.83 11.98 -16.59
CA LEU A 389 -0.99 13.22 -17.35
C LEU A 389 -1.79 13.05 -18.65
N ASP A 390 -2.08 11.82 -19.11
CA ASP A 390 -2.87 11.62 -20.32
C ASP A 390 -4.36 11.93 -20.07
N ASP A 391 -5.01 12.74 -20.89
CA ASP A 391 -6.47 12.90 -20.85
C ASP A 391 -7.19 11.57 -21.16
N ASN A 392 -6.65 10.81 -22.11
CA ASN A 392 -7.18 9.51 -22.49
C ASN A 392 -6.42 8.36 -21.81
N LYS A 393 -7.08 7.74 -20.83
CA LYS A 393 -6.53 6.63 -20.05
C LYS A 393 -6.60 5.24 -20.71
N THR A 394 -6.87 5.15 -22.01
CA THR A 394 -6.88 3.85 -22.71
C THR A 394 -5.45 3.32 -22.83
N ASN A 395 -5.18 2.16 -22.23
CA ASN A 395 -3.89 1.47 -22.36
C ASN A 395 -3.73 0.78 -23.73
N LEU A 396 -2.49 0.42 -24.06
CA LEU A 396 -2.14 -0.15 -25.37
C LEU A 396 -2.88 -1.47 -25.63
N ARG A 397 -2.99 -2.34 -24.61
CA ARG A 397 -3.76 -3.58 -24.66
C ARG A 397 -5.20 -3.35 -25.12
N ARG A 398 -5.90 -2.39 -24.52
CA ARG A 398 -7.29 -2.05 -24.86
C ARG A 398 -7.39 -1.35 -26.22
N MET A 399 -6.37 -0.60 -26.64
CA MET A 399 -6.30 -0.04 -27.99
C MET A 399 -6.20 -1.14 -29.06
N ILE A 400 -5.37 -2.16 -28.83
CA ILE A 400 -5.25 -3.32 -29.73
C ILE A 400 -6.58 -4.08 -29.80
N LEU A 401 -7.18 -4.42 -28.65
CA LEU A 401 -8.45 -5.16 -28.58
C LEU A 401 -9.63 -4.43 -29.25
N LYS A 402 -9.68 -3.10 -29.20
CA LYS A 402 -10.77 -2.31 -29.79
C LYS A 402 -10.69 -2.22 -31.32
N ARG A 403 -9.53 -2.45 -31.90
CA ARG A 403 -9.33 -2.32 -33.35
C ARG A 403 -9.73 -3.64 -33.99
N LYS A 404 -10.80 -3.58 -34.79
CA LYS A 404 -11.51 -4.71 -35.39
C LYS A 404 -10.62 -5.48 -36.39
N ILE A 405 -9.64 -6.24 -35.91
CA ILE A 405 -8.73 -7.06 -36.72
C ILE A 405 -9.51 -8.14 -37.48
N LYS A 406 -10.60 -8.65 -36.89
CA LYS A 406 -11.75 -9.35 -37.48
C LYS A 406 -12.82 -9.45 -36.38
N LYS A 407 -14.12 -9.52 -36.71
CA LYS A 407 -15.25 -9.44 -35.75
C LYS A 407 -15.23 -10.54 -34.65
N HIS A 408 -14.38 -11.56 -34.77
CA HIS A 408 -14.34 -12.74 -33.89
C HIS A 408 -12.93 -13.25 -33.53
N SER A 409 -11.85 -12.51 -33.80
CA SER A 409 -10.49 -12.98 -33.46
C SER A 409 -10.28 -13.05 -31.94
N ARG A 410 -9.85 -14.21 -31.44
CA ARG A 410 -9.51 -14.43 -30.03
C ARG A 410 -8.08 -13.97 -29.77
N ILE A 411 -7.93 -12.84 -29.08
CA ILE A 411 -6.63 -12.30 -28.70
C ILE A 411 -6.41 -12.54 -27.20
N ARG A 412 -5.25 -13.12 -26.84
CA ARG A 412 -4.83 -13.32 -25.45
C ARG A 412 -3.47 -12.67 -25.20
N PHE A 413 -3.22 -12.30 -23.95
CA PHE A 413 -2.02 -11.58 -23.53
C PHE A 413 -1.36 -12.36 -22.40
N ILE A 414 -0.06 -12.59 -22.52
CA ILE A 414 0.83 -13.06 -21.47
C ILE A 414 1.76 -11.88 -21.18
N ASN A 415 1.47 -11.14 -20.12
CA ASN A 415 2.32 -10.04 -19.68
C ASN A 415 3.26 -10.52 -18.56
N HIS A 416 4.32 -9.76 -18.27
CA HIS A 416 5.23 -9.92 -17.11
C HIS A 416 6.44 -10.86 -17.24
N ALA A 417 6.73 -11.38 -18.43
CA ALA A 417 7.99 -12.10 -18.69
C ALA A 417 9.25 -11.20 -18.67
N GLY A 418 9.08 -9.86 -18.65
CA GLY A 418 10.17 -8.91 -18.42
C GLY A 418 11.24 -8.86 -19.53
N TYR A 419 10.83 -9.05 -20.79
CA TYR A 419 11.70 -9.17 -21.96
C TYR A 419 12.75 -10.30 -21.86
N ASN A 420 12.48 -11.36 -21.09
CA ASN A 420 13.41 -12.48 -20.95
C ASN A 420 13.15 -13.53 -22.07
N PRO A 421 14.03 -13.65 -23.09
CA PRO A 421 13.75 -14.53 -24.23
C PRO A 421 13.80 -16.02 -23.89
N CYS A 422 14.49 -16.41 -22.80
CA CYS A 422 14.46 -17.79 -22.30
C CYS A 422 13.05 -18.17 -21.83
N VAL A 423 12.38 -17.27 -21.10
CA VAL A 423 10.99 -17.45 -20.67
C VAL A 423 10.06 -17.57 -21.88
N PHE A 424 10.19 -16.69 -22.88
CA PHE A 424 9.39 -16.77 -24.11
C PHE A 424 9.58 -18.10 -24.85
N TRP A 425 10.83 -18.57 -24.98
CA TRP A 425 11.15 -19.85 -25.59
C TRP A 425 10.57 -21.03 -24.81
N LEU A 426 10.62 -21.01 -23.49
CA LEU A 426 9.99 -22.03 -22.64
C LEU A 426 8.46 -22.05 -22.77
N ILE A 427 7.81 -20.89 -22.80
CA ILE A 427 6.36 -20.78 -23.05
C ILE A 427 6.03 -21.43 -24.40
N LEU A 428 6.82 -21.18 -25.44
CA LEU A 428 6.59 -21.76 -26.76
C LEU A 428 6.77 -23.29 -26.78
N ASN A 429 7.72 -23.81 -25.99
CA ASN A 429 7.85 -25.26 -25.79
C ASN A 429 6.63 -25.87 -25.08
N VAL A 430 5.99 -25.14 -24.16
CA VAL A 430 4.71 -25.55 -23.56
C VAL A 430 3.59 -25.50 -24.61
N ILE A 431 3.50 -24.44 -25.42
CA ILE A 431 2.51 -24.29 -26.50
C ILE A 431 2.62 -25.41 -27.54
N LYS A 432 3.84 -25.86 -27.86
CA LYS A 432 4.12 -26.96 -28.81
C LYS A 432 3.29 -28.21 -28.54
N ILE A 433 3.01 -28.50 -27.28
CA ILE A 433 2.40 -29.74 -26.78
C ILE A 433 0.90 -29.77 -27.05
N PHE A 434 0.25 -28.61 -27.07
CA PHE A 434 -1.19 -28.53 -27.25
C PHE A 434 -1.59 -28.83 -28.69
N VAL A 435 -2.72 -29.52 -28.85
CA VAL A 435 -3.29 -29.87 -30.17
C VAL A 435 -3.61 -28.60 -30.95
N GLN A 436 -4.26 -27.63 -30.29
CA GLN A 436 -4.55 -26.32 -30.86
C GLN A 436 -3.48 -25.30 -30.45
N LYS A 437 -3.03 -24.50 -31.42
CA LYS A 437 -1.96 -23.50 -31.25
C LYS A 437 -2.44 -22.13 -31.77
N PRO A 438 -1.88 -21.02 -31.26
CA PRO A 438 -2.15 -19.72 -31.86
C PRO A 438 -1.61 -19.65 -33.28
N LYS A 439 -2.30 -18.93 -34.15
CA LYS A 439 -1.86 -18.74 -35.54
C LYS A 439 -0.74 -17.72 -35.63
N GLN A 440 -0.78 -16.72 -34.76
CA GLN A 440 0.18 -15.62 -34.73
C GLN A 440 0.61 -15.28 -33.31
N ILE A 441 1.88 -14.92 -33.13
CA ILE A 441 2.43 -14.34 -31.90
C ILE A 441 2.89 -12.90 -32.17
N ILE A 442 2.59 -12.00 -31.24
CA ILE A 442 3.20 -10.66 -31.20
C ILE A 442 4.25 -10.63 -30.10
N LEU A 443 5.49 -10.25 -30.46
CA LEU A 443 6.64 -10.25 -29.57
C LEU A 443 7.39 -8.90 -29.59
N PRO A 444 7.23 -8.02 -28.58
CA PRO A 444 8.12 -6.88 -28.38
C PRO A 444 9.53 -7.34 -27.97
N ILE A 445 10.55 -6.74 -28.57
CA ILE A 445 11.97 -6.92 -28.22
C ILE A 445 12.50 -5.59 -27.70
N ASN A 446 12.90 -5.52 -26.44
CA ASN A 446 13.46 -4.30 -25.86
C ASN A 446 14.99 -4.38 -25.81
N LEU A 447 15.67 -3.39 -26.40
CA LEU A 447 17.13 -3.39 -26.49
C LEU A 447 17.82 -3.44 -25.11
N ARG A 448 17.17 -2.91 -24.07
CA ARG A 448 17.68 -2.97 -22.68
C ARG A 448 17.95 -4.39 -22.22
N SER A 449 17.19 -5.38 -22.68
CA SER A 449 17.37 -6.75 -22.22
C SER A 449 18.72 -7.34 -22.64
N PHE A 450 19.42 -6.72 -23.60
CA PHE A 450 20.69 -7.21 -24.11
C PHE A 450 21.91 -6.65 -23.39
N SER A 451 21.75 -5.61 -22.55
CA SER A 451 22.86 -5.06 -21.76
C SER A 451 23.13 -5.90 -20.52
N SER A 452 24.39 -5.95 -20.06
CA SER A 452 24.73 -6.73 -18.85
C SER A 452 24.03 -6.21 -17.60
N CYS A 453 23.81 -4.89 -17.49
CA CYS A 453 23.11 -4.30 -16.36
C CYS A 453 21.64 -4.73 -16.25
N TRP A 454 21.04 -5.27 -17.33
CA TRP A 454 19.74 -5.90 -17.28
C TRP A 454 19.85 -7.42 -17.25
N ALA A 455 20.63 -7.99 -18.17
CA ALA A 455 20.73 -9.43 -18.38
C ALA A 455 21.33 -10.19 -17.19
N LEU A 456 22.26 -9.56 -16.45
CA LEU A 456 22.90 -10.13 -15.26
C LEU A 456 22.27 -9.68 -13.96
N HIS A 457 21.33 -8.74 -14.01
CA HIS A 457 20.69 -8.24 -12.79
C HIS A 457 19.79 -9.33 -12.21
N PRO A 458 19.98 -9.75 -10.94
CA PRO A 458 19.27 -10.89 -10.36
C PRO A 458 17.73 -10.81 -10.45
N PHE A 459 17.16 -9.60 -10.39
CA PHE A 459 15.71 -9.36 -10.57
C PHE A 459 15.16 -9.72 -11.96
N HIS A 460 15.98 -9.68 -13.01
CA HIS A 460 15.54 -9.94 -14.39
C HIS A 460 15.78 -11.39 -14.83
N HIS A 461 16.39 -12.22 -13.97
CA HIS A 461 16.70 -13.62 -14.30
C HIS A 461 15.46 -14.52 -14.45
N LYS A 462 14.35 -14.19 -13.79
CA LYS A 462 13.09 -14.97 -13.84
C LYS A 462 13.28 -16.45 -13.47
N THR A 463 14.15 -16.72 -12.49
CA THR A 463 14.62 -18.08 -12.15
C THR A 463 13.47 -19.01 -11.75
N ASP A 464 12.50 -18.52 -10.98
CA ASP A 464 11.38 -19.34 -10.51
C ASP A 464 10.46 -19.73 -11.67
N THR A 465 10.10 -18.79 -12.56
CA THR A 465 9.34 -19.06 -13.79
C THR A 465 10.06 -20.05 -14.69
N ILE A 466 11.36 -19.83 -14.93
CA ILE A 466 12.18 -20.72 -15.78
C ILE A 466 12.19 -22.12 -15.19
N LYS A 467 12.38 -22.25 -13.87
CA LYS A 467 12.34 -23.52 -13.16
C LYS A 467 10.98 -24.18 -13.27
N GLU A 468 9.89 -23.47 -13.00
CA GLU A 468 8.53 -24.00 -13.06
C GLU A 468 8.18 -24.54 -14.46
N LEU A 469 8.47 -23.76 -15.51
CA LEU A 469 8.24 -24.18 -16.90
C LEU A 469 9.10 -25.38 -17.28
N ARG A 470 10.38 -25.36 -16.91
CA ARG A 470 11.31 -26.46 -17.19
C ARG A 470 10.89 -27.74 -16.48
N ASP A 471 10.60 -27.67 -15.18
CA ASP A 471 10.24 -28.83 -14.37
C ASP A 471 8.91 -29.42 -14.86
N TYR A 472 7.96 -28.58 -15.31
CA TYR A 472 6.75 -29.06 -15.97
C TYR A 472 7.05 -29.80 -17.29
N LEU A 473 7.86 -29.22 -18.18
CA LEU A 473 8.25 -29.86 -19.44
C LEU A 473 8.95 -31.21 -19.20
N LEU A 474 9.84 -31.28 -18.20
CA LEU A 474 10.50 -32.52 -17.80
C LEU A 474 9.50 -33.55 -17.24
N SER A 475 8.52 -33.11 -16.43
CA SER A 475 7.51 -34.01 -15.83
C SER A 475 6.64 -34.74 -16.87
N ILE A 476 6.51 -34.18 -18.07
CA ILE A 476 5.78 -34.77 -19.20
C ILE A 476 6.71 -35.34 -20.28
N GLY A 477 7.98 -35.58 -19.94
CA GLY A 477 8.96 -36.27 -20.78
C GLY A 477 9.64 -35.42 -21.86
N ILE A 478 9.43 -34.10 -21.88
CA ILE A 478 10.08 -33.22 -22.84
C ILE A 478 11.44 -32.80 -22.30
N LYS A 479 12.49 -33.26 -22.98
CA LYS A 479 13.86 -32.85 -22.68
C LYS A 479 14.07 -31.42 -23.14
N VAL A 480 14.45 -30.57 -22.20
CA VAL A 480 14.91 -29.21 -22.44
C VAL A 480 16.40 -29.19 -22.09
N GLU A 481 17.25 -28.65 -22.96
CA GLU A 481 18.70 -28.50 -22.69
C GLU A 481 18.93 -27.88 -21.31
N CYS A 482 20.06 -28.16 -20.65
CA CYS A 482 20.37 -27.56 -19.34
C CYS A 482 20.44 -26.03 -19.47
N LEU A 483 19.34 -25.35 -19.15
CA LEU A 483 19.18 -23.89 -19.28
C LEU A 483 19.94 -23.10 -18.21
N LEU A 484 20.37 -23.80 -17.16
CA LEU A 484 20.85 -23.25 -15.91
C LEU A 484 22.14 -23.99 -15.54
N SER A 485 23.30 -23.49 -16.00
CA SER A 485 24.30 -23.25 -14.97
C SER A 485 23.65 -22.24 -14.02
N ASP A 486 23.77 -22.44 -12.72
CA ASP A 486 23.18 -21.57 -11.70
C ASP A 486 23.86 -20.18 -11.79
N THR A 487 23.51 -19.37 -12.79
CA THR A 487 24.05 -18.03 -13.03
C THR A 487 23.33 -17.01 -12.16
N ARG A 488 22.86 -17.41 -10.97
CA ARG A 488 22.56 -16.44 -9.93
C ARG A 488 23.90 -15.88 -9.48
N LEU A 489 24.37 -14.86 -10.18
CA LEU A 489 25.40 -14.01 -9.63
C LEU A 489 24.84 -13.49 -8.30
N PRO A 490 25.49 -13.77 -7.16
CA PRO A 490 25.23 -13.05 -5.93
C PRO A 490 25.21 -11.56 -6.25
N TYR A 491 24.33 -10.80 -5.62
CA TYR A 491 24.18 -9.37 -5.95
C TYR A 491 25.52 -8.62 -5.89
N LYS A 492 26.43 -9.04 -4.98
CA LYS A 492 27.81 -8.57 -4.92
C LYS A 492 28.60 -8.79 -6.22
N GLU A 493 28.57 -10.00 -6.79
CA GLU A 493 29.25 -10.32 -8.05
C GLU A 493 28.63 -9.57 -9.24
N TYR A 494 27.32 -9.31 -9.21
CA TYR A 494 26.67 -8.40 -10.15
C TYR A 494 27.25 -6.99 -10.04
N LEU A 495 27.35 -6.42 -8.84
CA LEU A 495 27.94 -5.08 -8.64
C LEU A 495 29.38 -5.01 -9.15
N ASP A 496 30.17 -6.06 -8.92
CA ASP A 496 31.59 -6.12 -9.30
C ASP A 496 31.80 -6.37 -10.81
N THR A 497 30.74 -6.66 -11.57
CA THR A 497 30.83 -6.87 -13.02
C THR A 497 31.21 -5.57 -13.75
N ASN A 498 32.20 -5.63 -14.63
CA ASN A 498 32.66 -4.50 -15.46
C ASN A 498 32.05 -4.58 -16.87
N GLU A 499 31.47 -3.47 -17.33
CA GLU A 499 30.90 -3.34 -18.66
C GLU A 499 31.80 -2.47 -19.56
N LYS A 500 31.98 -2.92 -20.82
CA LYS A 500 32.71 -2.17 -21.86
C LYS A 500 31.76 -1.25 -22.63
N PHE A 501 32.11 0.03 -22.68
CA PHE A 501 31.31 1.05 -23.35
C PHE A 501 31.97 1.53 -24.63
N TYR A 502 31.17 1.93 -25.61
CA TYR A 502 31.65 2.44 -26.90
C TYR A 502 32.52 3.71 -26.78
N ASN A 503 32.48 4.41 -25.63
CA ASN A 503 33.16 5.70 -25.41
C ASN A 503 33.97 5.82 -24.11
N SER A 504 34.14 4.76 -23.30
CA SER A 504 34.86 4.87 -22.02
C SER A 504 35.66 3.63 -21.66
N LYS A 505 36.59 3.78 -20.71
CA LYS A 505 37.17 2.66 -19.96
C LYS A 505 36.05 1.83 -19.31
N GLU A 506 36.33 0.56 -19.03
CA GLU A 506 35.43 -0.35 -18.31
C GLU A 506 34.85 0.33 -17.07
N LYS A 507 33.53 0.20 -16.86
CA LYS A 507 32.85 0.70 -15.65
C LYS A 507 32.16 -0.46 -14.95
N SER A 508 32.32 -0.54 -13.64
CA SER A 508 31.60 -1.49 -12.79
C SER A 508 30.11 -1.13 -12.70
N LEU A 509 29.23 -2.15 -12.65
CA LEU A 509 27.79 -1.99 -12.44
C LEU A 509 27.47 -1.35 -11.07
N SER A 510 28.40 -1.40 -10.11
CA SER A 510 28.30 -0.67 -8.83
C SER A 510 28.10 0.84 -9.00
N ILE A 511 28.60 1.42 -10.09
CA ILE A 511 28.39 2.84 -10.40
C ILE A 511 26.91 3.12 -10.67
N LEU A 512 26.24 2.26 -11.44
CA LEU A 512 24.80 2.40 -11.72
C LEU A 512 23.98 2.32 -10.42
N GLU A 513 24.31 1.38 -9.55
CA GLU A 513 23.63 1.18 -8.26
C GLU A 513 23.90 2.31 -7.26
N HIS A 514 25.14 2.81 -7.22
CA HIS A 514 25.47 4.00 -6.43
C HIS A 514 24.62 5.20 -6.88
N MET A 515 24.52 5.43 -8.19
CA MET A 515 23.69 6.51 -8.76
C MET A 515 22.19 6.34 -8.45
N LEU A 516 21.69 5.11 -8.40
CA LEU A 516 20.32 4.78 -7.97
C LEU A 516 20.07 5.11 -6.50
N SER A 517 21.03 4.80 -5.63
CA SER A 517 20.92 4.98 -4.17
C SER A 517 20.97 6.45 -3.70
N GLN A 518 21.57 7.35 -4.49
CA GLN A 518 21.80 8.76 -4.12
C GLN A 518 20.74 9.71 -4.70
N LYS A 519 19.49 9.27 -4.80
CA LYS A 519 18.38 10.05 -5.37
C LYS A 519 18.22 11.39 -4.63
N GLY A 520 18.47 12.51 -5.33
CA GLY A 520 18.40 13.87 -4.78
C GLY A 520 19.75 14.48 -4.35
N LYS A 521 20.85 13.73 -4.40
CA LYS A 521 22.21 14.22 -4.09
C LYS A 521 23.15 14.28 -5.30
N VAL A 522 22.87 13.47 -6.33
CA VAL A 522 23.59 13.50 -7.61
C VAL A 522 22.85 14.38 -8.61
N ASP A 523 23.61 15.09 -9.44
CA ASP A 523 23.05 15.87 -10.56
C ASP A 523 22.17 15.00 -11.46
N GLN A 524 20.97 15.51 -11.74
CA GLN A 524 19.95 14.77 -12.49
C GLN A 524 20.40 14.43 -13.91
N LYS A 525 21.23 15.28 -14.53
CA LYS A 525 21.78 15.07 -15.88
C LYS A 525 22.75 13.89 -15.90
N ASP A 526 23.63 13.78 -14.90
CA ASP A 526 24.60 12.70 -14.78
C ASP A 526 23.93 11.35 -14.55
N ARG A 527 22.84 11.35 -13.77
CA ARG A 527 21.99 10.16 -13.61
C ARG A 527 21.41 9.74 -14.97
N TYR A 528 20.75 10.64 -15.68
CA TYR A 528 20.15 10.31 -16.99
C TYR A 528 21.19 9.80 -18.00
N LYS A 529 22.34 10.47 -18.09
CA LYS A 529 23.46 10.01 -18.92
C LYS A 529 23.86 8.58 -18.60
N THR A 530 24.12 8.27 -17.33
CA THR A 530 24.54 6.94 -16.88
C THR A 530 23.52 5.87 -17.28
N PHE A 531 22.22 6.15 -17.09
CA PHE A 531 21.17 5.21 -17.48
C PHE A 531 21.13 4.93 -18.99
N PHE A 532 21.24 5.96 -19.82
CA PHE A 532 21.28 5.78 -21.27
C PHE A 532 22.53 5.00 -21.70
N GLU A 533 23.70 5.29 -21.11
CA GLU A 533 24.94 4.58 -21.40
C GLU A 533 24.81 3.09 -21.08
N PHE A 534 24.49 2.71 -19.83
CA PHE A 534 24.48 1.31 -19.38
C PHE A 534 23.46 0.42 -20.10
N HIS A 535 22.33 0.98 -20.53
CA HIS A 535 21.26 0.18 -21.12
C HIS A 535 21.34 -0.01 -22.63
N TYR A 536 21.99 0.90 -23.37
CA TYR A 536 21.82 0.94 -24.83
C TYR A 536 23.11 1.04 -25.63
N THR A 537 24.22 1.43 -25.00
CA THR A 537 25.49 1.66 -25.68
C THR A 537 26.50 0.52 -25.64
N PRO A 538 26.45 -0.46 -24.70
CA PRO A 538 27.30 -1.65 -24.79
C PRO A 538 27.02 -2.41 -26.10
N PRO A 539 28.07 -2.87 -26.80
CA PRO A 539 27.90 -3.62 -28.04
C PRO A 539 27.24 -4.98 -27.77
N ILE A 540 26.30 -5.37 -28.62
CA ILE A 540 25.70 -6.71 -28.62
C ILE A 540 26.58 -7.64 -29.45
N ASN A 541 26.96 -8.78 -28.86
CA ASN A 541 27.81 -9.78 -29.49
C ASN A 541 27.03 -11.07 -29.82
N SER A 542 27.62 -11.95 -30.63
CA SER A 542 26.98 -13.20 -31.08
C SER A 542 26.77 -14.23 -29.97
N ASP A 543 27.55 -14.15 -28.89
CA ASP A 543 27.45 -15.01 -27.70
C ASP A 543 26.43 -14.48 -26.67
N ASN A 544 25.75 -13.36 -26.96
CA ASN A 544 24.74 -12.81 -26.06
C ASN A 544 23.60 -13.82 -25.83
N ARG A 545 23.40 -14.20 -24.57
CA ARG A 545 22.41 -15.21 -24.17
C ARG A 545 20.99 -14.90 -24.66
N ASN A 546 20.58 -13.64 -24.60
CA ASN A 546 19.23 -13.24 -24.99
C ASN A 546 19.03 -13.30 -26.51
N LEU A 547 20.08 -13.03 -27.29
CA LEU A 547 20.07 -13.26 -28.74
C LEU A 547 19.91 -14.74 -29.08
N ILE A 548 20.68 -15.61 -28.42
CA ILE A 548 20.62 -17.07 -28.63
C ILE A 548 19.21 -17.61 -28.33
N PHE A 549 18.59 -17.22 -27.22
CA PHE A 549 17.24 -17.67 -26.89
C PHE A 549 16.18 -17.11 -27.84
N LEU A 550 16.35 -15.90 -28.32
CA LEU A 550 15.43 -15.31 -29.30
C LEU A 550 15.52 -16.03 -30.65
N GLN A 551 16.73 -16.41 -31.10
CA GLN A 551 16.92 -17.29 -32.27
C GLN A 551 16.24 -18.66 -32.07
N LYS A 552 16.40 -19.27 -30.89
CA LYS A 552 15.72 -20.52 -30.53
C LYS A 552 14.20 -20.38 -30.55
N PHE A 553 13.66 -19.25 -30.06
CA PHE A 553 12.23 -18.94 -30.10
C PHE A 553 11.70 -18.89 -31.54
N PHE A 554 12.32 -18.09 -32.40
CA PHE A 554 11.89 -17.95 -33.79
C PHE A 554 11.99 -19.25 -34.57
N LYS A 555 13.08 -20.00 -34.39
CA LYS A 555 13.24 -21.34 -34.99
C LYS A 555 12.09 -22.26 -34.59
N LEU A 556 11.80 -22.35 -33.28
CA LEU A 556 10.73 -23.20 -32.79
C LEU A 556 9.35 -22.76 -33.28
N ALA A 557 9.09 -21.45 -33.37
CA ALA A 557 7.81 -20.92 -33.85
C ALA A 557 7.55 -21.34 -35.31
N SER A 558 8.58 -21.24 -36.16
CA SER A 558 8.53 -21.71 -37.54
C SER A 558 8.31 -23.22 -37.63
N GLU A 559 9.02 -24.02 -36.82
CA GLU A 559 8.88 -25.49 -36.80
C GLU A 559 7.45 -25.95 -36.44
N ILE A 560 6.74 -25.20 -35.61
CA ILE A 560 5.38 -25.54 -35.18
C ILE A 560 4.28 -24.77 -35.93
N GLY A 561 4.66 -24.05 -37.00
CA GLY A 561 3.73 -23.37 -37.91
C GLY A 561 3.03 -22.14 -37.32
N ILE A 562 3.69 -21.40 -36.43
CA ILE A 562 3.16 -20.17 -35.83
C ILE A 562 3.86 -18.96 -36.43
N SER A 563 3.11 -18.03 -37.00
CA SER A 563 3.69 -16.78 -37.49
C SER A 563 4.03 -15.84 -36.32
N VAL A 564 5.11 -15.08 -36.45
CA VAL A 564 5.59 -14.17 -35.42
C VAL A 564 5.77 -12.78 -36.00
N TYR A 565 5.00 -11.84 -35.49
CA TYR A 565 5.25 -10.42 -35.68
C TYR A 565 6.02 -9.86 -34.48
N SER A 566 7.24 -9.42 -34.72
CA SER A 566 8.10 -8.86 -33.70
C SER A 566 8.50 -7.43 -34.05
N TYR A 567 8.84 -6.66 -33.02
CA TYR A 567 9.36 -5.31 -33.22
C TYR A 567 10.32 -4.91 -32.11
N LEU A 568 11.37 -4.16 -32.47
CA LEU A 568 12.23 -3.48 -31.53
C LEU A 568 11.43 -2.32 -30.90
N THR A 569 11.33 -2.28 -29.58
CA THR A 569 10.50 -1.27 -28.89
C THR A 569 11.08 0.14 -29.04
N PRO A 570 10.25 1.19 -29.08
CA PRO A 570 10.74 2.57 -29.14
C PRO A 570 11.65 2.93 -27.97
N ILE A 571 12.75 3.59 -28.29
CA ILE A 571 13.73 4.14 -27.34
C ILE A 571 13.63 5.66 -27.41
N ASN A 572 13.75 6.32 -26.26
CA ASN A 572 13.80 7.78 -26.20
C ASN A 572 15.16 8.30 -26.70
N PHE A 573 15.42 8.15 -27.99
CA PHE A 573 16.73 8.39 -28.59
C PHE A 573 17.15 9.85 -28.51
N GLN A 574 16.20 10.79 -28.63
CA GLN A 574 16.47 12.23 -28.52
C GLN A 574 16.97 12.61 -27.12
N ALA A 575 16.41 12.03 -26.07
CA ALA A 575 16.94 12.21 -24.72
C ALA A 575 18.31 11.53 -24.57
N GLY A 576 18.49 10.35 -25.16
CA GLY A 576 19.79 9.68 -25.21
C GLY A 576 20.88 10.54 -25.86
N GLU A 577 20.62 11.15 -27.02
CA GLU A 577 21.56 12.08 -27.67
C GLU A 577 21.82 13.32 -26.82
N LYS A 578 20.79 13.89 -26.18
CA LYS A 578 20.90 15.04 -25.29
C LYS A 578 21.80 14.77 -24.07
N TYR A 579 21.70 13.58 -23.47
CA TYR A 579 22.37 13.28 -22.19
C TYR A 579 23.66 12.45 -22.34
N ALA A 580 23.66 11.43 -23.21
CA ALA A 580 24.81 10.56 -23.48
C ALA A 580 25.67 11.04 -24.67
N GLY A 581 25.21 12.05 -25.42
CA GLY A 581 25.96 12.73 -26.46
C GLY A 581 25.77 12.14 -27.87
N ALA A 582 26.40 12.78 -28.86
CA ALA A 582 26.18 12.53 -30.29
C ALA A 582 26.47 11.10 -30.77
N LYS A 583 27.21 10.31 -30.00
CA LYS A 583 27.51 8.90 -30.33
C LYS A 583 26.46 7.91 -29.82
N PHE A 584 25.48 8.37 -29.04
CA PHE A 584 24.41 7.52 -28.52
C PHE A 584 23.58 6.88 -29.63
N LEU A 585 23.06 7.70 -30.55
CA LEU A 585 22.21 7.22 -31.64
C LEU A 585 22.97 6.25 -32.58
N PRO A 586 24.21 6.54 -33.02
CA PRO A 586 25.02 5.55 -33.75
C PRO A 586 25.21 4.22 -33.02
N ALA A 587 25.40 4.23 -31.69
CA ALA A 587 25.54 2.99 -30.92
C ALA A 587 24.23 2.17 -30.89
N VAL A 588 23.08 2.83 -30.69
CA VAL A 588 21.76 2.19 -30.75
C VAL A 588 21.51 1.61 -32.15
N GLN A 589 21.79 2.37 -33.20
CA GLN A 589 21.62 1.92 -34.58
C GLN A 589 22.55 0.75 -34.92
N GLY A 590 23.79 0.76 -34.42
CA GLY A 590 24.72 -0.37 -34.56
C GLY A 590 24.18 -1.65 -33.89
N ASN A 591 23.67 -1.53 -32.67
CA ASN A 591 23.10 -2.65 -31.92
C ASN A 591 21.82 -3.21 -32.55
N THR A 592 20.92 -2.34 -33.02
CA THR A 592 19.67 -2.74 -33.70
C THR A 592 19.95 -3.39 -35.05
N ALA A 593 20.86 -2.83 -35.86
CA ALA A 593 21.31 -3.44 -37.11
C ALA A 593 21.98 -4.80 -36.87
N PHE A 594 22.79 -4.93 -35.82
CA PHE A 594 23.39 -6.20 -35.42
C PHE A 594 22.32 -7.24 -35.09
N LEU A 595 21.32 -6.89 -34.26
CA LEU A 595 20.22 -7.80 -33.93
C LEU A 595 19.45 -8.24 -35.18
N LEU A 596 19.03 -7.30 -36.03
CA LEU A 596 18.27 -7.61 -37.24
C LEU A 596 19.03 -8.53 -38.20
N LYS A 597 20.37 -8.40 -38.28
CA LYS A 597 21.23 -9.28 -39.09
C LYS A 597 21.30 -10.72 -38.54
N HIS A 598 21.20 -10.89 -37.22
CA HIS A 598 21.39 -12.19 -36.56
C HIS A 598 20.09 -12.88 -36.16
N LEU A 599 18.96 -12.17 -36.16
CA LEU A 599 17.65 -12.79 -36.05
C LEU A 599 17.28 -13.43 -37.41
N PRO A 600 16.55 -14.57 -37.41
CA PRO A 600 16.18 -15.26 -38.65
C PRO A 600 15.56 -14.28 -39.63
N SER A 601 16.08 -14.26 -40.86
CA SER A 601 15.76 -13.26 -41.87
C SER A 601 14.27 -13.19 -42.16
N CYS A 602 13.76 -11.96 -42.23
CA CYS A 602 12.42 -11.48 -42.53
C CYS A 602 11.81 -11.91 -43.89
N ASN A 603 12.12 -13.11 -44.39
CA ASN A 603 11.80 -13.57 -45.76
C ASN A 603 11.23 -15.00 -45.82
N THR A 604 10.70 -15.53 -44.72
CA THR A 604 9.60 -16.49 -44.80
C THR A 604 8.31 -15.71 -44.50
N ASN A 605 7.18 -16.11 -45.10
CA ASN A 605 5.89 -15.41 -44.86
C ASN A 605 5.49 -15.37 -43.37
N ASP A 606 6.19 -16.12 -42.50
CA ASP A 606 5.78 -16.39 -41.14
C ASP A 606 6.53 -15.58 -40.08
N ILE A 607 7.70 -14.96 -40.33
CA ILE A 607 8.44 -14.20 -39.29
C ILE A 607 8.82 -12.80 -39.78
N ILE A 608 8.35 -11.78 -39.07
CA ILE A 608 8.60 -10.37 -39.38
C ILE A 608 9.20 -9.68 -38.14
N VAL A 609 10.29 -8.92 -38.33
CA VAL A 609 10.88 -8.09 -37.27
C VAL A 609 11.00 -6.64 -37.76
N HIS A 610 10.25 -5.72 -37.16
CA HIS A 610 10.36 -4.28 -37.46
C HIS A 610 11.24 -3.54 -36.46
N ASP A 611 11.97 -2.54 -36.93
CA ASP A 611 12.67 -1.62 -36.05
C ASP A 611 11.84 -0.37 -35.77
N PHE A 612 11.38 -0.22 -34.53
CA PHE A 612 10.77 1.03 -34.05
C PHE A 612 11.62 1.75 -33.00
N SER A 613 12.88 1.35 -32.82
CA SER A 613 13.79 1.90 -31.80
C SER A 613 13.92 3.43 -31.88
N VAL A 614 13.90 3.99 -33.09
CA VAL A 614 14.01 5.43 -33.35
C VAL A 614 12.75 6.04 -33.97
N ALA A 615 11.59 5.36 -33.81
CA ALA A 615 10.36 5.76 -34.48
C ALA A 615 9.57 6.87 -33.76
N LEU A 616 9.89 7.18 -32.50
CA LEU A 616 9.13 8.11 -31.68
C LEU A 616 10.00 9.25 -31.14
N PRO A 617 9.55 10.52 -31.22
CA PRO A 617 10.22 11.63 -30.55
C PRO A 617 9.98 11.60 -29.03
N ALA A 618 10.83 12.31 -28.27
CA ALA A 618 10.85 12.30 -26.81
C ALA A 618 9.50 12.64 -26.16
N ASN A 619 8.72 13.53 -26.78
CA ASN A 619 7.41 13.94 -26.29
C ASN A 619 6.30 12.88 -26.47
N HIS A 620 6.60 11.68 -26.96
CA HIS A 620 5.68 10.53 -27.01
C HIS A 620 5.89 9.53 -25.85
N PHE A 621 6.89 9.79 -25.00
CA PHE A 621 7.18 9.01 -23.80
C PHE A 621 6.50 9.66 -22.58
N ILE A 622 6.19 8.88 -21.55
CA ILE A 622 5.67 9.39 -20.27
C ILE A 622 6.71 10.33 -19.63
N HIS A 623 7.98 9.96 -19.74
CA HIS A 623 9.11 10.69 -19.18
C HIS A 623 10.05 11.15 -20.31
N PRO A 624 9.87 12.37 -20.85
CA PRO A 624 10.56 12.81 -22.07
C PRO A 624 12.07 12.98 -21.90
N ASN A 625 12.59 13.04 -20.67
CA ASN A 625 14.02 13.16 -20.40
C ASN A 625 14.67 11.84 -19.93
N GLU A 626 13.87 10.80 -19.69
CA GLU A 626 14.37 9.55 -19.10
C GLU A 626 14.48 8.45 -20.14
N SER A 627 15.25 7.42 -19.83
CA SER A 627 15.42 6.24 -20.68
C SER A 627 14.22 5.29 -20.65
N ALA A 628 13.18 5.60 -19.85
CA ALA A 628 11.99 4.77 -19.68
C ALA A 628 11.25 4.53 -21.00
N GLU A 629 10.86 3.27 -21.24
CA GLU A 629 10.15 2.84 -22.46
C GLU A 629 8.63 3.10 -22.43
N HIS A 630 8.08 3.57 -21.31
CA HIS A 630 6.63 3.78 -21.18
C HIS A 630 6.16 4.97 -22.02
N LEU A 631 5.11 4.73 -22.78
CA LEU A 631 4.56 5.67 -23.76
C LEU A 631 3.38 6.44 -23.19
N ASN A 632 3.27 7.73 -23.55
CA ASN A 632 2.06 8.51 -23.32
C ASN A 632 0.98 8.14 -24.35
N TYR A 633 -0.17 8.83 -24.33
CA TYR A 633 -1.28 8.50 -25.23
C TYR A 633 -0.89 8.51 -26.72
N LEU A 634 -0.08 9.48 -27.17
CA LEU A 634 0.34 9.59 -28.57
C LEU A 634 1.26 8.43 -28.96
N GLY A 635 2.24 8.11 -28.12
CA GLY A 635 3.12 6.97 -28.33
C GLY A 635 2.35 5.65 -28.35
N ARG A 636 1.42 5.43 -27.42
CA ARG A 636 0.56 4.23 -27.40
C ARG A 636 -0.31 4.15 -28.64
N LYS A 637 -0.89 5.26 -29.09
CA LYS A 637 -1.71 5.31 -30.32
C LYS A 637 -0.89 4.96 -31.56
N PHE A 638 0.33 5.48 -31.66
CA PHE A 638 1.26 5.12 -32.75
C PHE A 638 1.56 3.63 -32.75
N LEU A 639 1.98 3.08 -31.60
CA LEU A 639 2.36 1.68 -31.51
C LEU A 639 1.17 0.75 -31.75
N ALA A 640 -0.01 1.10 -31.22
CA ALA A 640 -1.25 0.40 -31.51
C ALA A 640 -1.53 0.37 -33.01
N ASN A 641 -1.29 1.45 -33.77
CA ASN A 641 -1.49 1.45 -35.24
C ASN A 641 -0.63 0.39 -35.88
N LYS A 642 0.69 0.44 -35.61
CA LYS A 642 1.66 -0.48 -36.22
C LYS A 642 1.37 -1.94 -35.90
N ILE A 643 1.11 -2.25 -34.63
CA ILE A 643 0.78 -3.63 -34.21
C ILE A 643 -0.50 -4.11 -34.89
N THR A 644 -1.57 -3.30 -34.90
CA THR A 644 -2.85 -3.75 -35.47
C THR A 644 -2.83 -3.90 -36.97
N THR A 645 -2.06 -3.07 -37.69
CA THR A 645 -1.86 -3.25 -39.14
C THR A 645 -1.21 -4.60 -39.43
N ALA A 646 -0.22 -5.00 -38.63
CA ALA A 646 0.46 -6.28 -38.79
C ALA A 646 -0.36 -7.51 -38.35
N MET A 647 -1.42 -7.32 -37.55
CA MET A 647 -2.35 -8.41 -37.22
C MET A 647 -3.40 -8.64 -38.33
N ILE A 648 -3.55 -7.67 -39.24
CA ILE A 648 -4.51 -7.72 -40.36
C ILE A 648 -3.87 -8.33 -41.60
N LEU A 649 -2.62 -7.94 -41.88
CA LEU A 649 -1.74 -8.53 -42.89
C LEU A 649 -1.34 -9.94 -42.46
#